data_AF-A0A431HMG6-F1
#
_entry.id   AF-A0A431HMG6-F1
#
_cell.length_a   1.000
_cell.length_b   1.000
_cell.length_c   1.000
_cell.angle_alpha   90.00
_cell.angle_beta   90.00
_cell.angle_gamma   90.00
#
_symmetry.space_group_name_H-M   'P 1'
#
loop_
_entity.id
_entity.type
_entity.pdbx_description
1 polymer ?
#
loop_
_entity_poly.entity_id
_entity_poly.type
_entity_poly.pdbx_seq_one_letter_code
_entity_poly.pdbx_strand_id
1 'polypeptide(L)'
;MFIDDEKLQALEQRLNFLEAKLGDSAYETRGIVRSEMTSGMSLVEQAEMQFGMYTALCVETVDIWKQNKIRFYSPLFHRPDRPIAELPWAAPISALGGFDDCGLTWIPPAGSTVCLIFENGNRASPYYIGTTWHRNRGPDGQNNFGINIEEYQKYYSGKRNGYLVGPDDGSQVFPPWNTENYNGFDLTSQVDFANNPEAQKLITIPNIYGLTTPEKHRIKMVDGDPKCNRKFKRFEISSSLGNWIMLKDDHLHYAGMWAHPECGGNVQDGEISCVEDASNSSQRDVTKGGFSASEQAASASANSKDLSPKDGKKKEETDCEGKKSNSKIIGGHPSTSHPNTKYVKSQKGANPFFKHKQECRPYRGPQTPQNPTCDLAQSGIQIMSISGHTFVMDDSVEEPGGSLDWTRSTESFDFGCNNHYVGSTYWQSATGHKIEMSDVESPQGDDGANLRGEDNYIRLLTATGNKIELNDHTVSQKDCPGCPPNIAGEKRGIHLASTSGHTIDMVDDTNEQCAPCRMAGGVPVPKAKKAFIRIRTGYGLEMSYNDDHNQENTEEQYIQIFCPQKDNEERGPHIHRYQEAPSGPGLVFLRVGGNYIVSTYDNQISIIGDPEKNPSDKIEIISRIKLVYTKDVYVNVTDKLHLFYAKEVILLLAGEDCEDSDPCKNCGGPEPCIAPVLVYDICKGCVRISDRVFASTSGEAQTVSMFMLSPFAKCEPCPKKDEE
;
A
#
# COMPACT_ATOMS: atom_id res chain seq x y z
N MET A 1 -60.81 -58.82 101.68
CA MET A 1 -61.15 -58.05 100.47
C MET A 1 -60.26 -58.60 99.37
N PHE A 2 -60.81 -59.47 98.52
CA PHE A 2 -60.04 -60.10 97.46
C PHE A 2 -59.87 -59.11 96.31
N ILE A 3 -58.67 -59.04 95.73
CA ILE A 3 -58.44 -58.30 94.49
C ILE A 3 -59.00 -59.14 93.35
N ASP A 4 -59.61 -58.44 92.41
CA ASP A 4 -60.33 -58.98 91.26
C ASP A 4 -59.32 -59.38 90.18
N ASP A 5 -59.22 -60.69 89.85
CA ASP A 5 -58.14 -61.21 88.99
C ASP A 5 -58.14 -60.60 87.57
N GLU A 6 -59.32 -60.19 87.04
CA GLU A 6 -59.40 -59.43 85.78
C GLU A 6 -58.61 -58.11 85.87
N LYS A 7 -58.61 -57.46 87.03
CA LYS A 7 -57.88 -56.20 87.25
C LYS A 7 -56.38 -56.44 87.41
N LEU A 8 -55.97 -57.62 87.86
CA LEU A 8 -54.56 -58.01 87.92
C LEU A 8 -54.04 -58.27 86.50
N GLN A 9 -54.75 -59.08 85.70
CA GLN A 9 -54.38 -59.32 84.29
C GLN A 9 -54.41 -58.04 83.44
N ALA A 10 -55.40 -57.17 83.65
CA ALA A 10 -55.46 -55.87 82.96
C ALA A 10 -54.30 -54.93 83.35
N LEU A 11 -53.74 -55.06 84.55
CA LEU A 11 -52.51 -54.36 84.94
C LEU A 11 -51.27 -54.98 84.29
N GLU A 12 -51.13 -56.30 84.30
CA GLU A 12 -50.00 -57.00 83.66
C GLU A 12 -49.94 -56.73 82.15
N GLN A 13 -51.05 -56.84 81.43
CA GLN A 13 -51.12 -56.50 80.00
C GLN A 13 -50.71 -55.05 79.73
N ARG A 14 -51.13 -54.12 80.59
CA ARG A 14 -50.82 -52.68 80.47
C ARG A 14 -49.38 -52.36 80.83
N LEU A 15 -48.77 -53.12 81.74
CA LEU A 15 -47.37 -53.02 82.13
C LEU A 15 -46.47 -53.57 81.00
N ASN A 16 -46.77 -54.77 80.48
CA ASN A 16 -46.10 -55.35 79.31
C ASN A 16 -46.15 -54.43 78.07
N PHE A 17 -47.30 -53.78 77.83
CA PHE A 17 -47.44 -52.79 76.76
C PHE A 17 -46.55 -51.54 76.97
N LEU A 18 -46.40 -51.08 78.22
CA LEU A 18 -45.52 -49.96 78.54
C LEU A 18 -44.04 -50.33 78.44
N GLU A 19 -43.65 -51.54 78.87
CA GLU A 19 -42.28 -52.04 78.73
C GLU A 19 -41.87 -52.22 77.27
N ALA A 20 -42.74 -52.81 76.43
CA ALA A 20 -42.51 -52.90 74.99
C ALA A 20 -42.32 -51.51 74.37
N LYS A 21 -43.17 -50.53 74.73
CA LYS A 21 -43.09 -49.16 74.20
C LYS A 21 -41.89 -48.36 74.72
N LEU A 22 -41.34 -48.70 75.89
CA LEU A 22 -40.10 -48.12 76.42
C LEU A 22 -38.85 -48.76 75.79
N GLY A 23 -38.90 -50.03 75.41
CA GLY A 23 -37.80 -50.75 74.74
C GLY A 23 -37.35 -50.08 73.44
N ASP A 24 -38.29 -49.74 72.55
CA ASP A 24 -37.97 -49.11 71.27
C ASP A 24 -37.38 -47.70 71.43
N SER A 25 -37.92 -46.91 72.37
CA SER A 25 -37.49 -45.51 72.60
C SER A 25 -36.04 -45.38 73.11
N ALA A 26 -35.53 -46.42 73.79
CA ALA A 26 -34.14 -46.50 74.23
C ALA A 26 -33.13 -46.72 73.08
N TYR A 27 -33.57 -47.21 71.91
CA TYR A 27 -32.72 -47.38 70.74
C TYR A 27 -32.64 -46.10 69.89
N GLU A 28 -33.75 -45.40 69.66
CA GLU A 28 -33.75 -44.14 68.91
C GLU A 28 -32.94 -43.05 69.61
N THR A 29 -33.06 -42.89 70.93
CA THR A 29 -32.28 -41.90 71.68
C THR A 29 -30.77 -42.12 71.57
N ARG A 30 -30.30 -43.37 71.52
CA ARG A 30 -28.88 -43.67 71.23
C ARG A 30 -28.49 -43.39 69.78
N GLY A 31 -29.41 -43.56 68.82
CA GLY A 31 -29.20 -43.17 67.43
C GLY A 31 -29.08 -41.66 67.25
N ILE A 32 -30.04 -40.91 67.80
CA ILE A 32 -30.11 -39.44 67.74
C ILE A 32 -28.89 -38.80 68.40
N VAL A 33 -28.55 -39.18 69.63
CA VAL A 33 -27.35 -38.66 70.33
C VAL A 33 -26.07 -38.99 69.56
N ARG A 34 -25.97 -40.14 68.87
CA ARG A 34 -24.82 -40.42 67.99
C ARG A 34 -24.83 -39.53 66.76
N SER A 35 -25.98 -39.30 66.13
CA SER A 35 -26.06 -38.40 64.96
C SER A 35 -25.71 -36.96 65.33
N GLU A 36 -26.18 -36.44 66.46
CA GLU A 36 -25.84 -35.09 66.95
C GLU A 36 -24.39 -34.98 67.43
N MET A 37 -23.83 -35.99 68.10
CA MET A 37 -22.39 -35.97 68.42
C MET A 37 -21.49 -36.10 67.19
N THR A 38 -21.96 -36.73 66.11
CA THR A 38 -21.17 -36.87 64.86
C THR A 38 -21.33 -35.64 63.95
N SER A 39 -22.50 -34.99 63.93
CA SER A 39 -22.70 -33.74 63.18
C SER A 39 -22.14 -32.51 63.92
N GLY A 40 -22.32 -32.44 65.25
CA GLY A 40 -21.84 -31.36 66.12
C GLY A 40 -20.33 -31.34 66.36
N MET A 41 -19.59 -32.38 65.95
CA MET A 41 -18.13 -32.40 65.93
C MET A 41 -17.52 -32.44 64.53
N SER A 42 -18.31 -32.08 63.50
CA SER A 42 -17.75 -31.36 62.36
C SER A 42 -17.34 -29.96 62.83
N LEU A 43 -16.20 -29.88 63.53
CA LEU A 43 -15.42 -28.65 63.64
C LEU A 43 -15.01 -28.27 62.22
N VAL A 44 -15.87 -27.49 61.56
CA VAL A 44 -15.45 -26.62 60.47
C VAL A 44 -14.37 -25.76 61.10
N GLU A 45 -13.10 -26.03 60.77
CA GLU A 45 -11.97 -25.21 61.21
C GLU A 45 -12.34 -23.77 60.89
N GLN A 46 -12.47 -22.94 61.93
CA GLN A 46 -13.01 -21.59 61.78
C GLN A 46 -12.02 -20.80 60.94
N ALA A 47 -12.30 -20.74 59.63
CA ALA A 47 -11.30 -20.46 58.61
C ALA A 47 -10.56 -19.17 58.97
N GLU A 48 -9.26 -19.28 59.21
CA GLU A 48 -8.45 -18.23 59.82
C GLU A 48 -8.62 -16.93 59.03
N MET A 49 -9.43 -15.99 59.53
CA MET A 49 -9.86 -14.83 58.75
C MET A 49 -8.67 -13.93 58.46
N GLN A 50 -8.25 -13.90 57.19
CA GLN A 50 -7.05 -13.20 56.74
C GLN A 50 -7.35 -11.71 56.51
N PHE A 51 -7.54 -10.98 57.59
CA PHE A 51 -7.71 -9.52 57.56
C PHE A 51 -6.36 -8.82 57.44
N GLY A 52 -6.05 -8.33 56.24
CA GLY A 52 -4.86 -7.53 55.96
C GLY A 52 -4.47 -7.58 54.49
N MET A 53 -3.43 -6.80 54.14
CA MET A 53 -2.74 -6.92 52.86
C MET A 53 -1.58 -7.90 52.99
N TYR A 54 -1.53 -8.89 52.12
CA TYR A 54 -0.51 -9.94 52.09
C TYR A 54 0.33 -9.84 50.81
N THR A 55 1.54 -10.40 50.84
CA THR A 55 2.35 -10.58 49.63
C THR A 55 2.30 -12.02 49.14
N ALA A 56 2.28 -12.15 47.82
CA ALA A 56 2.41 -13.41 47.10
C ALA A 56 3.21 -13.17 45.81
N LEU A 57 3.54 -14.23 45.09
CA LEU A 57 4.11 -14.17 43.74
C LEU A 57 3.02 -14.52 42.73
N CYS A 58 2.84 -13.71 41.69
CA CYS A 58 2.13 -14.12 40.48
C CYS A 58 2.89 -15.30 39.85
N VAL A 59 2.22 -16.40 39.54
CA VAL A 59 2.87 -17.62 39.00
C VAL A 59 2.30 -18.13 37.68
N GLU A 60 1.06 -17.77 37.35
CA GLU A 60 0.42 -18.03 36.06
C GLU A 60 -0.53 -16.87 35.75
N THR A 61 -0.42 -16.30 34.55
CA THR A 61 -1.25 -15.18 34.06
C THR A 61 -2.35 -15.62 33.10
N VAL A 62 -2.41 -16.90 32.73
CA VAL A 62 -3.28 -17.44 31.67
C VAL A 62 -4.71 -17.67 32.15
N ASP A 63 -5.46 -16.60 32.44
CA ASP A 63 -6.85 -16.71 32.86
C ASP A 63 -7.78 -17.09 31.70
N ILE A 64 -8.12 -18.38 31.65
CA ILE A 64 -9.06 -19.00 30.70
C ILE A 64 -10.42 -18.28 30.69
N TRP A 65 -10.86 -17.70 31.81
CA TRP A 65 -12.12 -16.96 31.91
C TRP A 65 -12.04 -15.53 31.37
N LYS A 66 -10.83 -15.06 31.01
CA LYS A 66 -10.55 -13.73 30.48
C LYS A 66 -11.14 -12.61 31.37
N GLN A 67 -10.95 -12.77 32.70
CA GLN A 67 -11.30 -11.81 33.74
C GLN A 67 -10.05 -11.11 34.32
N ASN A 68 -8.91 -11.20 33.63
CA ASN A 68 -7.58 -10.75 34.07
C ASN A 68 -7.14 -11.34 35.43
N LYS A 69 -7.62 -12.54 35.82
CA LYS A 69 -7.16 -13.20 37.05
C LYS A 69 -5.70 -13.65 36.93
N ILE A 70 -5.05 -13.86 38.08
CA ILE A 70 -3.73 -14.49 38.16
C ILE A 70 -3.75 -15.65 39.17
N ARG A 71 -2.95 -16.69 38.97
CA ARG A 71 -2.63 -17.59 40.09
C ARG A 71 -1.52 -17.00 40.94
N PHE A 72 -1.59 -17.27 42.24
CA PHE A 72 -0.56 -16.81 43.17
C PHE A 72 0.01 -17.90 44.07
N TYR A 73 1.29 -17.76 44.38
CA TYR A 73 1.97 -18.51 45.42
C TYR A 73 2.34 -17.57 46.58
N SER A 74 1.84 -17.82 47.79
CA SER A 74 2.37 -17.19 49.00
C SER A 74 2.94 -18.27 49.91
N PRO A 75 4.21 -18.16 50.37
CA PRO A 75 4.80 -19.14 51.28
C PRO A 75 4.13 -19.16 52.68
N LEU A 76 3.24 -18.21 52.96
CA LEU A 76 2.40 -18.19 54.16
C LEU A 76 1.19 -19.13 54.06
N PHE A 77 0.70 -19.41 52.84
CA PHE A 77 -0.54 -20.15 52.60
C PHE A 77 -0.35 -21.44 51.81
N HIS A 78 0.69 -21.53 50.99
CA HIS A 78 0.94 -22.60 50.05
C HIS A 78 2.30 -23.26 50.33
N ARG A 79 2.36 -24.59 50.22
CA ARG A 79 3.62 -25.34 50.31
C ARG A 79 4.35 -25.30 48.95
N PRO A 80 5.69 -25.30 48.92
CA PRO A 80 6.47 -25.12 47.68
C PRO A 80 6.40 -26.32 46.72
N ASP A 81 5.91 -27.47 47.17
CA ASP A 81 5.66 -28.69 46.41
C ASP A 81 4.29 -28.73 45.72
N ARG A 82 3.38 -27.78 46.02
CA ARG A 82 2.03 -27.75 45.46
C ARG A 82 2.03 -27.43 43.95
N PRO A 83 1.38 -28.23 43.09
CA PRO A 83 1.29 -27.95 41.66
C PRO A 83 0.67 -26.58 41.34
N ILE A 84 1.22 -25.87 40.35
CA ILE A 84 0.72 -24.54 39.94
C ILE A 84 -0.77 -24.60 39.56
N ALA A 85 -1.19 -25.67 38.88
CA ALA A 85 -2.58 -25.89 38.47
C ALA A 85 -3.57 -26.03 39.65
N GLU A 86 -3.10 -26.29 40.86
CA GLU A 86 -3.91 -26.35 42.10
C GLU A 86 -3.91 -25.03 42.88
N LEU A 87 -3.12 -24.03 42.49
CA LEU A 87 -3.05 -22.75 43.20
C LEU A 87 -4.30 -21.89 42.91
N PRO A 88 -4.81 -21.15 43.90
CA PRO A 88 -5.99 -20.31 43.74
C PRO A 88 -5.75 -19.14 42.76
N TRP A 89 -6.83 -18.76 42.07
CA TRP A 89 -6.89 -17.57 41.23
C TRP A 89 -7.31 -16.36 42.06
N ALA A 90 -6.53 -15.28 42.00
CA ALA A 90 -6.90 -13.97 42.54
C ALA A 90 -7.54 -13.10 41.46
N ALA A 91 -8.63 -12.41 41.80
CA ALA A 91 -9.33 -11.49 40.91
C ALA A 91 -8.65 -10.11 40.88
N PRO A 92 -8.62 -9.40 39.73
CA PRO A 92 -8.05 -8.07 39.64
C PRO A 92 -8.93 -7.04 40.35
N ILE A 93 -8.31 -5.93 40.71
CA ILE A 93 -8.98 -4.69 41.10
C ILE A 93 -8.49 -3.55 40.20
N SER A 94 -9.40 -2.63 39.84
CA SER A 94 -9.14 -1.53 38.92
C SER A 94 -8.69 -0.27 39.66
N ALA A 95 -7.43 0.13 39.47
CA ALA A 95 -6.78 1.24 40.20
C ALA A 95 -7.28 2.66 39.83
N LEU A 96 -8.26 2.79 38.93
CA LEU A 96 -8.97 4.03 38.62
C LEU A 96 -10.50 3.88 38.75
N GLY A 97 -10.95 2.96 39.60
CA GLY A 97 -12.35 2.54 39.70
C GLY A 97 -12.78 1.68 38.50
N GLY A 98 -13.93 1.02 38.59
CA GLY A 98 -14.44 0.18 37.51
C GLY A 98 -15.95 0.03 37.55
N PHE A 99 -16.58 0.20 36.39
CA PHE A 99 -18.01 -0.04 36.13
C PHE A 99 -18.17 -0.45 34.67
N ASP A 100 -19.00 -1.44 34.38
CA ASP A 100 -19.39 -1.94 33.06
C ASP A 100 -18.34 -1.77 31.95
N ASP A 101 -17.28 -2.59 31.97
CA ASP A 101 -16.25 -2.60 30.92
C ASP A 101 -15.49 -1.24 30.85
N CYS A 102 -15.17 -0.67 32.02
CA CYS A 102 -14.41 0.57 32.18
C CYS A 102 -13.45 0.48 33.37
N GLY A 103 -12.40 1.31 33.39
CA GLY A 103 -11.38 1.37 34.44
C GLY A 103 -9.96 1.25 33.89
N LEU A 104 -9.01 1.01 34.80
CA LEU A 104 -7.61 0.66 34.55
C LEU A 104 -7.38 -0.78 34.99
N THR A 105 -7.24 -1.71 34.03
CA THR A 105 -6.81 -3.08 34.33
C THR A 105 -5.40 -3.33 33.83
N TRP A 106 -4.69 -4.16 34.57
CA TRP A 106 -3.30 -4.57 34.30
C TRP A 106 -3.09 -5.97 34.85
N ILE A 107 -2.59 -6.89 34.02
CA ILE A 107 -2.12 -8.21 34.45
C ILE A 107 -0.63 -8.09 34.84
N PRO A 108 -0.24 -8.32 36.11
CA PRO A 108 1.16 -8.36 36.49
C PRO A 108 1.82 -9.65 35.95
N PRO A 109 2.96 -9.56 35.24
CA PRO A 109 3.59 -10.76 34.65
C PRO A 109 4.03 -11.75 35.73
N ALA A 110 4.05 -13.05 35.42
CA ALA A 110 4.53 -14.06 36.37
C ALA A 110 5.94 -13.74 36.89
N GLY A 111 6.21 -14.11 38.14
CA GLY A 111 7.39 -13.67 38.88
C GLY A 111 7.30 -12.23 39.42
N SER A 112 6.15 -11.55 39.30
CA SER A 112 5.87 -10.31 40.04
C SER A 112 5.43 -10.63 41.47
N THR A 113 5.95 -9.91 42.47
CA THR A 113 5.32 -9.91 43.79
C THR A 113 4.04 -9.09 43.73
N VAL A 114 2.92 -9.70 44.11
CA VAL A 114 1.58 -9.12 44.12
C VAL A 114 1.13 -8.84 45.55
N CYS A 115 0.45 -7.72 45.74
CA CYS A 115 -0.33 -7.43 46.93
C CYS A 115 -1.70 -8.11 46.79
N LEU A 116 -2.12 -8.83 47.84
CA LEU A 116 -3.40 -9.50 47.93
C LEU A 116 -4.20 -9.02 49.15
N ILE A 117 -5.51 -8.99 49.02
CA ILE A 117 -6.47 -9.01 50.14
C ILE A 117 -7.41 -10.21 49.98
N PHE A 118 -8.15 -10.53 51.03
CA PHE A 118 -9.16 -11.56 51.03
C PHE A 118 -10.52 -10.96 51.41
N GLU A 119 -11.54 -11.23 50.59
CA GLU A 119 -12.90 -10.72 50.80
C GLU A 119 -13.43 -11.14 52.17
N ASN A 120 -13.70 -10.19 53.07
CA ASN A 120 -14.09 -10.48 54.46
C ASN A 120 -13.13 -11.45 55.20
N GLY A 121 -11.85 -11.50 54.78
CA GLY A 121 -10.84 -12.44 55.30
C GLY A 121 -10.92 -13.87 54.73
N ASN A 122 -11.82 -14.15 53.78
CA ASN A 122 -12.02 -15.47 53.18
C ASN A 122 -10.87 -15.87 52.23
N ARG A 123 -10.08 -16.87 52.60
CA ARG A 123 -9.00 -17.45 51.76
C ARG A 123 -9.46 -17.92 50.37
N ALA A 124 -10.74 -18.20 50.17
CA ALA A 124 -11.31 -18.61 48.88
C ALA A 124 -11.73 -17.43 47.96
N SER A 125 -11.79 -16.19 48.48
CA SER A 125 -12.03 -14.96 47.70
C SER A 125 -10.81 -14.01 47.72
N PRO A 126 -9.65 -14.40 47.16
CA PRO A 126 -8.51 -13.51 47.03
C PRO A 126 -8.71 -12.49 45.90
N TYR A 127 -8.40 -11.23 46.18
CA TYR A 127 -8.20 -10.21 45.16
C TYR A 127 -6.72 -9.85 45.09
N TYR A 128 -6.17 -9.81 43.88
CA TYR A 128 -4.93 -9.10 43.63
C TYR A 128 -5.28 -7.69 43.16
N ILE A 129 -4.43 -6.78 43.59
CA ILE A 129 -4.79 -5.38 43.63
C ILE A 129 -3.67 -4.58 42.99
N GLY A 130 -2.42 -4.92 43.36
CA GLY A 130 -1.18 -4.29 42.92
C GLY A 130 0.02 -5.15 43.28
N THR A 131 1.19 -4.55 43.47
CA THR A 131 2.49 -5.26 43.46
C THR A 131 3.58 -4.57 44.31
N THR A 132 4.84 -5.08 44.32
CA THR A 132 6.00 -4.43 45.00
C THR A 132 7.35 -4.53 44.26
N TRP A 133 8.02 -3.39 44.01
CA TRP A 133 9.33 -3.29 43.33
C TRP A 133 10.49 -3.74 44.24
N HIS A 134 10.80 -5.04 44.29
CA HIS A 134 12.01 -5.50 44.97
C HIS A 134 13.28 -5.13 44.20
N ARG A 135 14.15 -4.31 44.82
CA ARG A 135 15.43 -3.83 44.25
C ARG A 135 16.47 -4.94 44.01
N ASN A 136 16.28 -6.11 44.61
CA ASN A 136 17.13 -7.29 44.44
C ASN A 136 16.21 -8.53 44.46
N ARG A 137 16.40 -9.47 43.52
CA ARG A 137 15.63 -10.72 43.38
C ARG A 137 16.44 -11.98 43.72
N GLY A 138 17.70 -11.81 44.12
CA GLY A 138 18.71 -12.86 44.20
C GLY A 138 19.89 -12.56 43.24
N PRO A 139 21.02 -13.26 43.37
CA PRO A 139 22.08 -13.25 42.35
C PRO A 139 21.55 -13.74 40.99
N ASP A 140 22.18 -13.30 39.90
CA ASP A 140 21.82 -13.76 38.55
C ASP A 140 21.91 -15.29 38.45
N GLY A 141 20.88 -15.91 37.88
CA GLY A 141 20.70 -17.37 37.82
C GLY A 141 20.17 -18.02 39.11
N GLN A 142 20.17 -17.34 40.26
CA GLN A 142 19.57 -17.83 41.51
C GLN A 142 18.13 -17.32 41.67
N ASN A 143 17.19 -18.07 41.09
CA ASN A 143 15.75 -17.84 41.17
C ASN A 143 15.20 -18.08 42.59
N ASN A 144 15.48 -17.16 43.51
CA ASN A 144 15.19 -17.26 44.95
C ASN A 144 13.70 -17.10 45.34
N PHE A 145 12.78 -17.48 44.46
CA PHE A 145 11.32 -17.39 44.66
C PHE A 145 10.76 -18.46 45.61
N GLY A 146 11.54 -19.48 45.96
CA GLY A 146 11.10 -20.59 46.83
C GLY A 146 10.15 -21.60 46.17
N ILE A 147 9.71 -21.35 44.93
CA ILE A 147 8.90 -22.23 44.09
C ILE A 147 9.38 -22.12 42.63
N ASN A 148 9.18 -23.17 41.82
CA ASN A 148 9.38 -23.08 40.38
C ASN A 148 8.23 -22.27 39.74
N ILE A 149 8.55 -21.17 39.07
CA ILE A 149 7.58 -20.35 38.33
C ILE A 149 7.84 -20.55 36.84
N GLU A 150 7.17 -21.53 36.24
CA GLU A 150 7.47 -21.98 34.87
C GLU A 150 7.26 -20.87 33.83
N GLU A 151 6.19 -20.08 33.92
CA GLU A 151 5.95 -18.94 33.02
C GLU A 151 7.08 -17.89 33.11
N TYR A 152 7.53 -17.55 34.32
CA TYR A 152 8.65 -16.61 34.52
C TYR A 152 9.96 -17.16 33.96
N GLN A 153 10.28 -18.42 34.24
CA GLN A 153 11.52 -19.04 33.75
C GLN A 153 11.54 -19.15 32.22
N LYS A 154 10.40 -19.46 31.61
CA LYS A 154 10.25 -19.64 30.15
C LYS A 154 10.28 -18.31 29.38
N TYR A 155 9.62 -17.26 29.89
CA TYR A 155 9.39 -16.03 29.12
C TYR A 155 10.14 -14.79 29.63
N TYR A 156 10.50 -14.70 30.92
CA TYR A 156 10.96 -13.45 31.55
C TYR A 156 12.35 -13.51 32.20
N SER A 157 12.83 -14.70 32.60
CA SER A 157 14.15 -14.90 33.21
C SER A 157 15.28 -14.39 32.31
N GLY A 158 16.14 -13.54 32.88
CA GLY A 158 17.28 -12.91 32.17
C GLY A 158 16.92 -11.84 31.12
N LYS A 159 15.64 -11.40 31.02
CA LYS A 159 15.16 -10.60 29.87
C LYS A 159 14.45 -9.27 30.19
N ARG A 160 14.33 -8.84 31.47
CA ARG A 160 13.67 -7.56 31.83
C ARG A 160 14.26 -6.86 33.06
N ASN A 161 14.43 -5.52 32.94
CA ASN A 161 14.62 -4.55 34.03
C ASN A 161 13.34 -3.70 34.17
N GLY A 162 12.95 -3.28 35.38
CA GLY A 162 11.85 -2.29 35.57
C GLY A 162 11.09 -2.35 36.92
N TYR A 163 10.56 -1.19 37.33
CA TYR A 163 9.83 -0.90 38.61
C TYR A 163 8.18 -0.88 38.40
N LEU A 164 6.35 -1.95 39.42
CA LEU A 164 5.72 -2.69 40.59
C LEU A 164 5.27 -1.89 41.87
N VAL A 165 4.13 -1.14 41.90
CA VAL A 165 3.38 -0.81 43.16
C VAL A 165 1.88 -0.48 43.03
N GLY A 166 1.12 -0.67 44.13
CA GLY A 166 0.08 0.26 44.63
C GLY A 166 -1.41 0.02 44.25
N PRO A 167 -2.37 -0.18 45.20
CA PRO A 167 -3.74 -0.55 44.76
C PRO A 167 -5.05 -0.36 45.62
N ASP A 168 -6.21 -0.22 44.93
CA ASP A 168 -7.67 -0.41 45.30
C ASP A 168 -8.55 0.15 44.12
N ASP A 169 -9.86 -0.07 43.78
CA ASP A 169 -11.03 -0.98 44.06
C ASP A 169 -12.18 -0.66 43.02
N GLY A 170 -13.13 -1.49 42.51
CA GLY A 170 -13.37 -2.95 42.52
C GLY A 170 -14.80 -3.43 42.08
N SER A 171 -15.18 -3.48 40.77
CA SER A 171 -16.44 -4.14 40.27
C SER A 171 -16.38 -4.60 38.79
N GLN A 172 -17.30 -5.45 38.28
CA GLN A 172 -17.04 -6.33 37.10
C GLN A 172 -18.12 -6.42 35.97
N VAL A 173 -17.71 -6.04 34.75
CA VAL A 173 -18.13 -6.60 33.44
C VAL A 173 -16.87 -6.71 32.57
N PHE A 174 -16.80 -7.67 31.64
CA PHE A 174 -15.55 -8.02 30.95
C PHE A 174 -15.07 -6.92 29.97
N PRO A 175 -13.89 -6.30 30.19
CA PRO A 175 -13.36 -5.25 29.32
C PRO A 175 -12.93 -5.78 27.94
N PRO A 176 -12.79 -4.92 26.90
CA PRO A 176 -12.72 -5.37 25.51
C PRO A 176 -11.32 -5.91 25.20
N TRP A 177 -10.32 -5.44 25.95
CA TRP A 177 -8.92 -5.85 25.89
C TRP A 177 -8.70 -7.37 26.10
N ASN A 178 -9.68 -8.07 26.66
CA ASN A 178 -9.70 -9.53 26.81
C ASN A 178 -9.77 -10.30 25.48
N THR A 179 -10.14 -9.65 24.37
CA THR A 179 -10.07 -10.25 23.03
C THR A 179 -8.61 -10.57 22.64
N GLU A 180 -7.70 -9.64 22.92
CA GLU A 180 -6.30 -9.72 22.53
C GLU A 180 -5.38 -10.33 23.60
N ASN A 181 -5.68 -10.15 24.89
CA ASN A 181 -4.93 -10.83 25.97
C ASN A 181 -4.86 -12.35 25.71
N TYR A 182 -5.90 -12.91 25.09
CA TYR A 182 -6.00 -14.34 24.81
C TYR A 182 -6.61 -14.56 23.41
N ASN A 183 -5.87 -14.22 22.35
CA ASN A 183 -6.23 -14.61 20.99
C ASN A 183 -6.30 -16.14 20.92
N GLY A 184 -7.51 -16.67 20.81
CA GLY A 184 -7.77 -18.10 20.91
C GLY A 184 -9.22 -18.36 21.35
N PHE A 185 -9.60 -19.62 21.25
CA PHE A 185 -10.95 -20.16 21.46
C PHE A 185 -11.72 -19.55 22.64
N ASP A 186 -13.04 -19.47 22.48
CA ASP A 186 -13.95 -19.12 23.57
C ASP A 186 -14.36 -20.39 24.32
N LEU A 187 -13.64 -20.68 25.40
CA LEU A 187 -13.76 -21.94 26.15
C LEU A 187 -14.45 -21.68 27.48
N THR A 188 -15.62 -22.29 27.65
CA THR A 188 -16.51 -22.07 28.81
C THR A 188 -16.11 -22.87 30.04
N SER A 189 -15.06 -23.71 29.97
CA SER A 189 -14.47 -24.38 31.12
C SER A 189 -12.95 -24.55 31.02
N GLN A 190 -12.31 -24.74 32.18
CA GLN A 190 -10.88 -25.03 32.26
C GLN A 190 -10.54 -26.45 31.76
N VAL A 191 -11.52 -27.37 31.75
CA VAL A 191 -11.35 -28.74 31.27
C VAL A 191 -11.24 -28.76 29.75
N ASP A 192 -12.03 -27.93 29.05
CA ASP A 192 -11.98 -27.84 27.58
C ASP A 192 -10.66 -27.22 27.10
N PHE A 193 -10.10 -26.26 27.85
CA PHE A 193 -8.75 -25.74 27.58
C PHE A 193 -7.66 -26.77 27.88
N ALA A 194 -7.73 -27.48 29.01
CA ALA A 194 -6.77 -28.53 29.37
C ALA A 194 -6.73 -29.68 28.34
N ASN A 195 -7.87 -30.00 27.73
CA ASN A 195 -8.00 -31.04 26.71
C ASN A 195 -7.74 -30.57 25.26
N ASN A 196 -7.58 -29.26 25.02
CA ASN A 196 -7.34 -28.70 23.68
C ASN A 196 -5.88 -28.23 23.51
N PRO A 197 -4.97 -29.07 22.98
CA PRO A 197 -3.56 -28.70 22.80
C PRO A 197 -3.33 -27.66 21.69
N GLU A 198 -4.27 -27.47 20.75
CA GLU A 198 -4.17 -26.37 19.79
C GLU A 198 -4.49 -25.02 20.47
N ALA A 199 -5.47 -24.97 21.37
CA ALA A 199 -5.76 -23.78 22.18
C ALA A 199 -4.57 -23.37 23.05
N GLN A 200 -3.89 -24.33 23.68
CA GLN A 200 -2.69 -24.08 24.49
C GLN A 200 -1.49 -23.59 23.65
N LYS A 201 -1.38 -24.00 22.38
CA LYS A 201 -0.36 -23.48 21.46
C LYS A 201 -0.68 -22.07 20.98
N LEU A 202 -1.93 -21.80 20.60
CA LEU A 202 -2.36 -20.56 19.95
C LEU A 202 -2.58 -19.39 20.92
N ILE A 203 -2.84 -19.65 22.21
CA ILE A 203 -3.13 -18.60 23.19
C ILE A 203 -1.97 -17.60 23.30
N THR A 204 -2.24 -16.33 23.01
CA THR A 204 -1.23 -15.26 23.13
C THR A 204 -0.95 -14.87 24.59
N ILE A 205 0.19 -14.25 24.86
CA ILE A 205 0.53 -13.65 26.17
C ILE A 205 1.04 -12.19 26.02
N PRO A 206 0.26 -11.25 25.44
CA PRO A 206 0.64 -9.86 25.41
C PRO A 206 0.32 -9.21 26.76
N ASN A 207 1.27 -8.49 27.37
CA ASN A 207 0.91 -7.64 28.50
C ASN A 207 0.17 -6.41 27.94
N ILE A 208 -1.13 -6.31 28.21
CA ILE A 208 -1.94 -5.14 27.86
C ILE A 208 -2.15 -4.29 29.10
N TYR A 209 -1.97 -2.98 28.93
CA TYR A 209 -2.17 -1.94 29.92
C TYR A 209 -3.11 -0.90 29.30
N GLY A 210 -4.08 -0.36 30.03
CA GLY A 210 -4.96 0.63 29.43
C GLY A 210 -5.96 1.26 30.39
N LEU A 211 -6.56 2.36 29.93
CA LEU A 211 -7.66 3.07 30.57
C LEU A 211 -8.84 3.11 29.59
N THR A 212 -10.03 2.69 30.04
CA THR A 212 -11.31 2.90 29.35
C THR A 212 -12.24 3.71 30.25
N THR A 213 -12.79 4.82 29.76
CA THR A 213 -13.77 5.63 30.51
C THR A 213 -15.21 5.09 30.35
N PRO A 214 -16.17 5.47 31.20
CA PRO A 214 -17.59 5.12 31.06
C PRO A 214 -18.17 5.36 29.65
N GLU A 215 -17.78 6.46 29.01
CA GLU A 215 -18.20 6.81 27.64
C GLU A 215 -17.36 6.11 26.54
N LYS A 216 -16.49 5.17 26.92
CA LYS A 216 -15.61 4.39 26.03
C LYS A 216 -14.56 5.21 25.26
N HIS A 217 -14.04 6.29 25.87
CA HIS A 217 -12.71 6.79 25.49
C HIS A 217 -11.66 5.80 26.01
N ARG A 218 -10.66 5.48 25.19
CA ARG A 218 -9.66 4.44 25.50
C ARG A 218 -8.24 4.92 25.23
N ILE A 219 -7.31 4.53 26.11
CA ILE A 219 -5.87 4.53 25.89
C ILE A 219 -5.42 3.09 26.12
N LYS A 220 -4.61 2.53 25.21
CA LYS A 220 -4.16 1.14 25.25
C LYS A 220 -2.69 1.05 24.89
N MET A 221 -1.93 0.31 25.70
CA MET A 221 -0.51 0.00 25.50
C MET A 221 -0.40 -1.51 25.42
N VAL A 222 0.25 -2.04 24.38
CA VAL A 222 0.41 -3.48 24.18
C VAL A 222 1.87 -3.82 24.02
N ASP A 223 2.40 -4.65 24.92
CA ASP A 223 3.78 -5.13 24.92
C ASP A 223 4.14 -6.02 23.72
N GLY A 224 3.11 -6.57 23.05
CA GLY A 224 3.24 -7.65 22.08
C GLY A 224 3.61 -9.01 22.71
N ASP A 225 3.37 -10.08 21.97
CA ASP A 225 3.55 -11.45 22.48
C ASP A 225 5.05 -11.84 22.57
N PRO A 226 5.58 -12.20 23.75
CA PRO A 226 6.97 -12.63 23.92
C PRO A 226 7.35 -13.93 23.19
N LYS A 227 6.38 -14.77 22.80
CA LYS A 227 6.59 -15.96 21.95
C LYS A 227 6.92 -15.59 20.50
N CYS A 228 6.49 -14.41 20.06
CA CYS A 228 6.44 -13.96 18.67
C CYS A 228 7.29 -12.69 18.45
N ASN A 229 8.46 -12.60 19.09
CA ASN A 229 9.30 -11.38 19.08
C ASN A 229 8.58 -10.06 19.43
N ARG A 230 7.48 -10.06 20.19
CA ARG A 230 6.60 -8.89 20.44
C ARG A 230 5.70 -8.50 19.26
N LYS A 231 5.28 -9.45 18.43
CA LYS A 231 4.16 -9.31 17.50
C LYS A 231 2.94 -8.67 18.18
N PHE A 232 2.33 -7.71 17.49
CA PHE A 232 1.22 -6.85 17.94
C PHE A 232 1.56 -5.75 18.97
N LYS A 233 2.85 -5.44 19.20
CA LYS A 233 3.32 -4.34 20.08
C LYS A 233 2.99 -2.96 19.51
N ARG A 234 2.43 -2.06 20.33
CA ARG A 234 1.95 -0.72 19.91
C ARG A 234 1.44 0.14 21.07
N PHE A 235 1.06 1.36 20.73
CA PHE A 235 0.24 2.25 21.54
C PHE A 235 -0.98 2.77 20.75
N GLU A 236 -2.15 2.82 21.37
CA GLU A 236 -3.40 3.31 20.77
C GLU A 236 -4.14 4.32 21.66
N ILE A 237 -4.82 5.28 21.02
CA ILE A 237 -5.82 6.16 21.61
C ILE A 237 -7.10 6.10 20.76
N SER A 238 -8.28 5.93 21.37
CA SER A 238 -9.56 6.05 20.68
C SER A 238 -10.57 6.89 21.46
N SER A 239 -11.23 7.86 20.82
CA SER A 239 -12.38 8.56 21.43
C SER A 239 -13.62 7.66 21.47
N SER A 240 -14.56 7.93 22.38
CA SER A 240 -15.93 7.37 22.38
C SER A 240 -16.58 7.28 20.99
N LEU A 241 -16.53 8.37 20.22
CA LEU A 241 -17.10 8.50 18.88
C LEU A 241 -16.24 7.84 17.77
N GLY A 242 -15.13 7.19 18.14
CA GLY A 242 -14.25 6.42 17.26
C GLY A 242 -13.45 7.22 16.23
N ASN A 243 -12.96 8.41 16.60
CA ASN A 243 -11.64 8.83 16.13
C ASN A 243 -10.58 7.94 16.78
N TRP A 244 -9.47 7.70 16.08
CA TRP A 244 -8.45 6.73 16.46
C TRP A 244 -7.04 7.24 16.12
N ILE A 245 -6.08 6.90 16.96
CA ILE A 245 -4.64 7.11 16.76
C ILE A 245 -3.94 5.81 17.14
N MET A 246 -3.03 5.33 16.31
CA MET A 246 -2.12 4.23 16.62
C MET A 246 -0.69 4.63 16.31
N LEU A 247 0.21 4.35 17.26
CA LEU A 247 1.65 4.34 17.09
C LEU A 247 2.05 2.85 17.11
N LYS A 248 2.55 2.31 16.01
CA LYS A 248 2.92 0.90 15.91
C LYS A 248 4.39 0.74 16.30
N ASP A 249 4.61 -0.08 17.32
CA ASP A 249 5.93 -0.38 17.89
C ASP A 249 6.44 -1.76 17.40
N ASP A 250 5.75 -2.35 16.42
CA ASP A 250 6.01 -3.67 15.84
C ASP A 250 6.48 -3.49 14.39
N HIS A 251 7.80 -3.39 14.22
CA HIS A 251 8.44 -3.24 12.92
C HIS A 251 8.63 -4.57 12.17
N LEU A 252 8.36 -5.72 12.81
CA LEU A 252 8.54 -7.02 12.16
C LEU A 252 7.27 -7.51 11.46
N HIS A 253 6.07 -7.10 11.86
CA HIS A 253 4.81 -7.72 11.39
C HIS A 253 3.77 -6.71 10.90
N TYR A 254 2.88 -7.12 9.98
CA TYR A 254 1.86 -6.24 9.37
C TYR A 254 0.73 -5.81 10.33
N ALA A 255 0.25 -4.57 10.22
CA ALA A 255 -0.80 -4.05 11.11
C ALA A 255 -2.22 -4.58 10.82
N GLY A 256 -2.49 -5.09 9.61
CA GLY A 256 -3.84 -5.44 9.16
C GLY A 256 -4.42 -6.77 9.67
N MET A 257 -3.71 -7.55 10.48
CA MET A 257 -4.13 -8.87 11.00
C MET A 257 -5.39 -8.90 11.90
N TRP A 258 -6.16 -7.81 12.00
CA TRP A 258 -7.06 -7.52 13.12
C TRP A 258 -8.54 -7.39 12.73
N ALA A 259 -8.88 -7.69 11.48
CA ALA A 259 -10.26 -7.96 11.14
C ALA A 259 -10.67 -9.33 11.70
N HIS A 260 -11.72 -9.36 12.54
CA HIS A 260 -12.59 -10.54 12.63
C HIS A 260 -13.10 -10.86 11.21
N PRO A 261 -13.28 -12.12 10.79
CA PRO A 261 -13.63 -12.45 9.40
C PRO A 261 -14.89 -11.73 8.85
N GLU A 262 -15.86 -11.40 9.70
CA GLU A 262 -17.05 -10.61 9.30
C GLU A 262 -16.79 -9.11 9.04
N CYS A 263 -15.62 -8.58 9.41
CA CYS A 263 -15.35 -7.15 9.37
C CYS A 263 -14.95 -6.66 7.97
N GLY A 264 -14.80 -7.55 6.99
CA GLY A 264 -14.65 -7.23 5.58
C GLY A 264 -13.20 -7.10 5.10
N GLY A 265 -13.05 -6.88 3.80
CA GLY A 265 -11.76 -6.90 3.09
C GLY A 265 -11.58 -8.17 2.23
N ASN A 266 -10.61 -8.15 1.32
CA ASN A 266 -10.23 -9.31 0.51
C ASN A 266 -9.23 -10.20 1.27
N VAL A 267 -9.69 -10.76 2.40
CA VAL A 267 -8.84 -11.39 3.41
C VAL A 267 -8.61 -12.87 3.11
N GLN A 268 -7.36 -13.31 3.24
CA GLN A 268 -6.96 -14.72 3.25
C GLN A 268 -6.73 -15.16 4.70
N ASP A 269 -6.69 -16.47 4.96
CA ASP A 269 -6.39 -17.01 6.29
C ASP A 269 -4.88 -16.84 6.61
N GLY A 270 -4.50 -15.63 7.04
CA GLY A 270 -3.11 -15.26 7.34
C GLY A 270 -2.59 -15.84 8.65
N GLU A 271 -1.29 -16.12 8.69
CA GLU A 271 -0.71 -16.97 9.73
C GLU A 271 -0.58 -16.26 11.09
N ILE A 272 -1.47 -16.65 12.01
CA ILE A 272 -1.51 -16.12 13.38
C ILE A 272 -0.55 -16.86 14.33
N SER A 273 -0.24 -18.14 14.07
CA SER A 273 0.58 -18.96 14.96
C SER A 273 2.08 -18.70 14.82
N CYS A 274 2.73 -18.50 15.97
CA CYS A 274 4.18 -18.32 16.11
C CYS A 274 4.92 -19.65 16.39
N VAL A 275 4.20 -20.78 16.33
CA VAL A 275 4.74 -22.13 16.52
C VAL A 275 4.87 -22.82 15.16
N GLU A 276 5.97 -23.53 14.93
CA GLU A 276 6.12 -24.41 13.76
C GLU A 276 5.03 -25.52 13.79
N ASP A 277 4.61 -25.98 12.61
CA ASP A 277 3.56 -27.01 12.40
C ASP A 277 2.13 -26.71 12.92
N ALA A 278 1.83 -25.49 13.37
CA ALA A 278 0.50 -25.09 13.84
C ALA A 278 -0.28 -24.30 12.77
N SER A 279 -1.12 -24.99 11.99
CA SER A 279 -1.89 -24.41 10.87
C SER A 279 -3.23 -23.81 11.28
N ASN A 280 -3.67 -22.72 10.62
CA ASN A 280 -5.04 -22.20 10.74
C ASN A 280 -6.12 -23.16 10.17
N SER A 281 -5.73 -24.11 9.33
CA SER A 281 -6.65 -24.89 8.48
C SER A 281 -7.44 -25.98 9.20
N SER A 282 -7.01 -26.45 10.38
CA SER A 282 -7.67 -27.52 11.14
C SER A 282 -9.02 -27.11 11.77
N GLN A 283 -9.36 -25.82 11.79
CA GLN A 283 -10.30 -25.26 12.78
C GLN A 283 -11.60 -24.66 12.22
N ARG A 284 -11.79 -24.60 10.88
CA ARG A 284 -13.00 -24.02 10.27
C ARG A 284 -14.26 -24.90 10.43
N ASP A 285 -14.12 -26.19 10.70
CA ASP A 285 -15.25 -27.12 10.79
C ASP A 285 -15.76 -27.33 12.23
N VAL A 286 -14.86 -27.32 13.23
CA VAL A 286 -15.19 -27.53 14.66
C VAL A 286 -16.16 -26.47 15.21
N THR A 287 -16.14 -25.26 14.64
CA THR A 287 -17.03 -24.15 15.05
C THR A 287 -18.35 -24.07 14.26
N LYS A 288 -18.49 -24.85 13.18
CA LYS A 288 -19.76 -24.97 12.42
C LYS A 288 -20.56 -26.21 12.81
N GLY A 289 -19.89 -27.29 13.19
CA GLY A 289 -20.51 -28.41 13.87
C GLY A 289 -20.82 -28.06 15.32
N GLY A 290 -22.03 -27.57 15.61
CA GLY A 290 -22.50 -27.46 16.99
C GLY A 290 -22.43 -28.84 17.67
N PHE A 291 -21.78 -28.92 18.84
CA PHE A 291 -21.36 -30.15 19.53
C PHE A 291 -22.33 -31.33 19.39
N SER A 292 -22.08 -32.21 18.42
CA SER A 292 -22.73 -33.52 18.34
C SER A 292 -22.01 -34.47 19.29
N ALA A 293 -22.74 -35.05 20.24
CA ALA A 293 -22.18 -35.76 21.39
C ALA A 293 -21.66 -37.19 21.07
N SER A 294 -21.01 -37.37 19.91
CA SER A 294 -20.72 -38.68 19.32
C SER A 294 -19.29 -38.83 18.78
N GLU A 295 -18.29 -38.28 19.46
CA GLU A 295 -16.87 -38.55 19.13
C GLU A 295 -15.97 -38.76 20.38
N GLN A 296 -16.54 -39.36 21.43
CA GLN A 296 -15.77 -39.94 22.54
C GLN A 296 -15.05 -41.23 22.11
N ALA A 297 -13.98 -41.11 21.32
CA ALA A 297 -13.29 -42.28 20.74
C ALA A 297 -11.74 -42.17 20.65
N ALA A 298 -11.09 -41.30 21.45
CA ALA A 298 -9.63 -41.12 21.39
C ALA A 298 -8.92 -40.79 22.73
N SER A 299 -9.24 -41.48 23.83
CA SER A 299 -8.58 -41.26 25.13
C SER A 299 -7.69 -42.42 25.57
N ALA A 300 -6.35 -42.30 25.45
CA ALA A 300 -5.41 -43.29 26.03
C ALA A 300 -3.92 -42.89 26.19
N SER A 301 -3.52 -41.63 26.46
CA SER A 301 -2.17 -41.34 27.04
C SER A 301 -1.94 -39.87 27.43
N ALA A 302 -2.68 -39.34 28.41
CA ALA A 302 -2.48 -37.98 28.92
C ALA A 302 -1.25 -37.86 29.87
N ASN A 303 -0.05 -38.18 29.36
CA ASN A 303 1.19 -37.72 29.98
C ASN A 303 1.31 -36.22 29.70
N SER A 304 1.11 -35.38 30.73
CA SER A 304 1.01 -33.92 30.64
C SER A 304 2.36 -33.22 30.37
N LYS A 305 2.98 -33.53 29.23
CA LYS A 305 4.02 -32.67 28.66
C LYS A 305 3.35 -31.48 27.99
N ASP A 306 3.46 -30.32 28.64
CA ASP A 306 3.20 -29.01 28.03
C ASP A 306 3.80 -28.96 26.61
N LEU A 307 2.92 -28.78 25.62
CA LEU A 307 3.25 -28.74 24.18
C LEU A 307 3.58 -27.33 23.68
N SER A 308 3.53 -26.30 24.54
CA SER A 308 4.09 -25.00 24.18
C SER A 308 5.63 -25.10 24.17
N PRO A 309 6.34 -24.54 23.17
CA PRO A 309 7.72 -24.94 22.87
C PRO A 309 8.66 -24.79 24.07
N LYS A 310 9.29 -25.88 24.53
CA LYS A 310 10.28 -25.84 25.63
C LYS A 310 11.70 -25.53 25.15
N ASP A 311 12.06 -26.02 23.95
CA ASP A 311 13.35 -25.75 23.29
C ASP A 311 13.17 -25.44 21.79
N GLY A 312 11.98 -24.98 21.39
CA GLY A 312 11.67 -24.70 19.98
C GLY A 312 12.43 -23.49 19.45
N LYS A 313 12.90 -23.58 18.20
CA LYS A 313 13.34 -22.40 17.46
C LYS A 313 12.22 -21.36 17.44
N LYS A 314 12.56 -20.07 17.52
CA LYS A 314 11.66 -19.05 17.00
C LYS A 314 11.49 -19.33 15.51
N LYS A 315 10.24 -19.38 15.05
CA LYS A 315 9.91 -19.49 13.63
C LYS A 315 10.31 -18.21 12.85
N GLU A 316 10.47 -17.11 13.59
CA GLU A 316 11.05 -15.83 13.13
C GLU A 316 12.55 -15.76 13.46
N GLU A 317 13.40 -15.73 12.43
CA GLU A 317 14.84 -15.46 12.54
C GLU A 317 15.08 -13.97 12.20
N THR A 318 15.61 -13.20 13.16
CA THR A 318 15.72 -11.72 13.12
C THR A 318 17.12 -11.19 12.77
N ASP A 319 18.08 -12.10 12.61
CA ASP A 319 19.50 -11.81 12.68
C ASP A 319 20.09 -11.81 11.25
N CYS A 320 20.68 -10.68 10.85
CA CYS A 320 21.18 -10.45 9.49
C CYS A 320 22.48 -11.26 9.19
N GLU A 321 22.41 -12.59 9.12
CA GLU A 321 23.58 -13.46 8.86
C GLU A 321 24.07 -13.41 7.39
N GLY A 322 24.70 -12.27 7.05
CA GLY A 322 25.33 -12.02 5.75
C GLY A 322 24.37 -11.49 4.68
N LYS A 323 24.83 -11.46 3.41
CA LYS A 323 24.05 -10.96 2.26
C LYS A 323 22.94 -11.93 1.81
N LYS A 324 22.12 -12.44 2.73
CA LYS A 324 21.01 -13.35 2.46
C LYS A 324 19.79 -12.98 3.28
N SER A 325 18.80 -12.45 2.56
CA SER A 325 17.43 -12.14 2.94
C SER A 325 16.88 -12.83 4.20
N ASN A 326 16.24 -12.04 5.08
CA ASN A 326 15.47 -12.50 6.26
C ASN A 326 14.23 -13.32 5.82
N SER A 327 14.48 -14.53 5.33
CA SER A 327 13.51 -15.38 4.62
C SER A 327 12.38 -15.98 5.47
N LYS A 328 12.29 -15.63 6.75
CA LYS A 328 11.31 -16.14 7.72
C LYS A 328 10.75 -15.05 8.64
N ILE A 329 10.03 -14.08 8.09
CA ILE A 329 9.22 -13.15 8.87
C ILE A 329 7.74 -13.58 8.74
N ILE A 330 7.10 -13.93 9.86
CA ILE A 330 5.70 -14.41 9.85
C ILE A 330 4.76 -13.24 9.56
N GLY A 331 3.80 -13.42 8.67
CA GLY A 331 2.84 -12.35 8.33
C GLY A 331 3.29 -11.41 7.21
N GLY A 332 4.45 -11.70 6.61
CA GLY A 332 4.86 -11.10 5.35
C GLY A 332 6.05 -10.17 5.43
N HIS A 333 6.76 -10.06 4.31
CA HIS A 333 7.73 -9.00 4.08
C HIS A 333 6.96 -7.66 4.04
N PRO A 334 7.56 -6.56 4.51
CA PRO A 334 6.88 -5.27 4.70
C PRO A 334 6.66 -4.44 3.44
N SER A 335 7.33 -4.76 2.33
CA SER A 335 7.46 -3.98 1.07
C SER A 335 6.15 -3.75 0.27
N THR A 336 5.03 -3.49 0.92
CA THR A 336 3.72 -4.01 0.47
C THR A 336 2.66 -2.96 0.18
N SER A 337 2.96 -1.67 0.38
CA SER A 337 2.18 -0.57 -0.21
C SER A 337 2.29 -0.54 -1.75
N HIS A 338 3.38 -1.08 -2.32
CA HIS A 338 3.67 -0.97 -3.75
C HIS A 338 3.48 -2.29 -4.54
N PRO A 339 2.67 -2.33 -5.63
CA PRO A 339 2.27 -3.57 -6.32
C PRO A 339 3.39 -4.37 -7.00
N ASN A 340 4.59 -3.80 -7.20
CA ASN A 340 5.67 -4.45 -7.93
C ASN A 340 6.59 -5.33 -7.06
N THR A 341 6.47 -5.32 -5.73
CA THR A 341 7.43 -6.01 -4.87
C THR A 341 7.16 -7.51 -4.76
N LYS A 342 8.20 -8.26 -4.37
CA LYS A 342 8.22 -9.73 -4.30
C LYS A 342 7.14 -10.34 -3.37
N TYR A 343 6.54 -9.55 -2.47
CA TYR A 343 5.75 -10.06 -1.35
C TYR A 343 4.36 -9.41 -1.16
N VAL A 344 3.87 -8.58 -2.08
CA VAL A 344 2.56 -7.86 -2.01
C VAL A 344 1.38 -8.72 -1.52
N LYS A 345 1.41 -10.03 -1.77
CA LYS A 345 0.32 -10.96 -1.40
C LYS A 345 0.33 -11.39 0.08
N SER A 346 1.39 -11.16 0.87
CA SER A 346 1.49 -11.66 2.25
C SER A 346 0.75 -10.85 3.32
N GLN A 347 0.28 -9.63 3.01
CA GLN A 347 -0.47 -8.76 3.96
C GLN A 347 -1.80 -9.35 4.49
N LYS A 348 -2.27 -10.47 3.93
CA LYS A 348 -3.67 -10.89 4.04
C LYS A 348 -3.91 -11.85 5.19
N GLY A 349 -4.36 -11.33 6.33
CA GLY A 349 -4.75 -12.12 7.49
C GLY A 349 -5.98 -11.60 8.22
N ALA A 350 -6.99 -12.44 8.37
CA ALA A 350 -8.04 -12.26 9.38
C ALA A 350 -7.61 -13.03 10.63
N ASN A 351 -7.88 -12.47 11.81
CA ASN A 351 -7.77 -13.21 13.06
C ASN A 351 -9.16 -13.77 13.42
N PRO A 352 -9.42 -15.08 13.23
CA PRO A 352 -10.72 -15.68 13.51
C PRO A 352 -11.11 -15.62 15.00
N PHE A 353 -10.17 -15.32 15.90
CA PHE A 353 -10.41 -15.24 17.35
C PHE A 353 -10.66 -13.81 17.87
N PHE A 354 -10.64 -12.80 16.98
CA PHE A 354 -10.85 -11.41 17.36
C PHE A 354 -12.34 -11.13 17.65
N LYS A 355 -12.79 -11.37 18.89
CA LYS A 355 -14.21 -11.61 19.21
C LYS A 355 -15.20 -10.46 18.97
N HIS A 356 -14.76 -9.21 18.85
CA HIS A 356 -15.65 -8.06 18.99
C HIS A 356 -15.70 -7.15 17.76
N LYS A 357 -16.84 -7.23 17.05
CA LYS A 357 -17.19 -6.41 15.87
C LYS A 357 -17.12 -4.88 16.10
N GLN A 358 -17.15 -4.45 17.36
CA GLN A 358 -16.99 -3.05 17.77
C GLN A 358 -15.52 -2.59 17.70
N GLU A 359 -14.57 -3.46 18.03
CA GLU A 359 -13.13 -3.18 17.94
C GLU A 359 -12.62 -3.18 16.50
N CYS A 360 -13.29 -3.86 15.58
CA CYS A 360 -12.94 -3.88 14.15
C CYS A 360 -12.90 -2.51 13.46
N ARG A 361 -13.41 -1.42 14.04
CA ARG A 361 -13.61 -0.15 13.32
C ARG A 361 -12.35 0.40 12.60
N PRO A 362 -11.13 0.38 13.17
CA PRO A 362 -9.93 0.79 12.45
C PRO A 362 -9.61 -0.09 11.23
N TYR A 363 -9.94 -1.38 11.30
CA TYR A 363 -9.61 -2.39 10.29
C TYR A 363 -10.71 -2.58 9.24
N ARG A 364 -11.95 -2.21 9.60
CA ARG A 364 -13.12 -2.16 8.70
C ARG A 364 -13.28 -0.81 8.02
N GLY A 365 -12.74 0.26 8.58
CA GLY A 365 -12.98 1.62 8.13
C GLY A 365 -14.38 2.17 8.48
N PRO A 366 -14.68 3.43 8.11
CA PRO A 366 -15.92 4.14 8.47
C PRO A 366 -17.16 3.72 7.66
N GLN A 367 -17.05 2.78 6.71
CA GLN A 367 -18.10 2.40 5.75
C GLN A 367 -18.51 3.53 4.78
N THR A 368 -17.60 4.48 4.52
CA THR A 368 -17.68 5.37 3.34
C THR A 368 -17.33 4.59 2.06
N PRO A 369 -17.59 5.10 0.83
CA PRO A 369 -17.18 4.42 -0.40
C PRO A 369 -15.66 4.16 -0.51
N GLN A 370 -14.86 5.02 0.10
CA GLN A 370 -13.39 4.93 0.18
C GLN A 370 -12.94 3.94 1.25
N ASN A 371 -13.73 3.83 2.32
CA ASN A 371 -13.57 2.90 3.44
C ASN A 371 -12.13 2.72 3.98
N PRO A 372 -11.37 3.80 4.25
CA PRO A 372 -9.96 3.69 4.65
C PRO A 372 -9.80 2.90 5.94
N THR A 373 -8.83 1.99 5.94
CA THR A 373 -8.50 1.08 7.04
C THR A 373 -7.18 1.47 7.71
N CYS A 374 -6.76 0.69 8.71
CA CYS A 374 -5.35 0.64 9.09
C CYS A 374 -4.49 0.23 7.88
N ASP A 375 -3.37 0.94 7.66
CA ASP A 375 -2.51 0.78 6.47
C ASP A 375 -0.99 0.77 6.81
N LEU A 376 -0.62 0.76 8.10
CA LEU A 376 0.78 0.74 8.53
C LEU A 376 1.45 -0.61 8.27
N ALA A 377 2.44 -0.63 7.37
CA ALA A 377 3.17 -1.84 7.03
C ALA A 377 4.02 -2.34 8.20
N GLN A 378 4.87 -1.50 8.79
CA GLN A 378 5.72 -1.80 9.94
C GLN A 378 5.41 -0.86 11.11
N SER A 379 6.42 -0.26 11.72
CA SER A 379 6.26 0.81 12.70
C SER A 379 5.62 2.06 12.06
N GLY A 380 5.53 3.15 12.83
CA GLY A 380 4.99 4.42 12.35
C GLY A 380 3.66 4.80 13.00
N ILE A 381 3.02 5.84 12.47
CA ILE A 381 1.90 6.54 13.10
C ILE A 381 0.71 6.65 12.14
N GLN A 382 -0.48 6.27 12.60
CA GLN A 382 -1.72 6.47 11.86
C GLN A 382 -2.75 7.21 12.73
N ILE A 383 -3.34 8.25 12.16
CA ILE A 383 -4.43 9.05 12.75
C ILE A 383 -5.65 8.91 11.82
N MET A 384 -6.82 8.59 12.37
CA MET A 384 -8.06 8.45 11.61
C MET A 384 -9.24 9.14 12.31
N SER A 385 -9.97 9.98 11.58
CA SER A 385 -11.21 10.61 12.08
C SER A 385 -12.41 9.67 12.02
N ILE A 386 -13.48 10.02 12.75
CA ILE A 386 -14.79 9.34 12.67
C ILE A 386 -15.26 9.12 11.22
N SER A 387 -15.03 10.09 10.33
CA SER A 387 -15.46 10.07 8.93
C SER A 387 -14.46 9.44 7.95
N GLY A 388 -13.26 9.06 8.39
CA GLY A 388 -12.21 8.51 7.51
C GLY A 388 -11.33 9.55 6.83
N HIS A 389 -11.09 10.71 7.44
CA HIS A 389 -9.85 11.41 7.13
C HIS A 389 -8.71 10.64 7.80
N THR A 390 -7.73 10.22 7.02
CA THR A 390 -6.63 9.35 7.46
C THR A 390 -5.31 10.03 7.19
N PHE A 391 -4.43 10.05 8.18
CA PHE A 391 -3.05 10.54 8.05
C PHE A 391 -2.11 9.43 8.51
N VAL A 392 -1.13 9.10 7.69
CA VAL A 392 -0.16 8.02 7.91
C VAL A 392 1.26 8.57 7.78
N MET A 393 2.11 8.18 8.71
CA MET A 393 3.58 8.25 8.65
C MET A 393 4.08 6.82 8.77
N ASP A 394 4.41 6.18 7.66
CA ASP A 394 4.97 4.82 7.61
C ASP A 394 6.50 4.90 7.48
N ASP A 395 7.22 4.27 8.41
CA ASP A 395 8.69 4.27 8.48
C ASP A 395 9.32 2.95 8.02
N SER A 396 8.58 2.20 7.18
CA SER A 396 8.96 0.86 6.74
C SER A 396 10.28 0.78 5.95
N VAL A 397 10.98 -0.34 6.12
CA VAL A 397 12.22 -0.79 5.46
C VAL A 397 11.99 -2.17 4.84
N GLU A 398 12.73 -2.57 3.81
CA GLU A 398 12.40 -3.83 3.10
C GLU A 398 12.68 -5.10 3.93
N GLU A 399 13.84 -5.19 4.59
CA GLU A 399 14.22 -6.35 5.40
C GLU A 399 14.55 -5.93 6.85
N PRO A 400 13.57 -5.83 7.76
CA PRO A 400 13.81 -5.34 9.11
C PRO A 400 14.73 -6.29 9.90
N GLY A 401 15.67 -5.71 10.63
CA GLY A 401 16.57 -6.43 11.53
C GLY A 401 16.34 -6.10 13.01
N GLY A 402 16.98 -6.87 13.88
CA GLY A 402 17.13 -6.56 15.30
C GLY A 402 15.91 -6.88 16.18
N SER A 403 16.10 -6.75 17.50
CA SER A 403 15.11 -7.10 18.50
C SER A 403 14.08 -6.00 18.76
N LEU A 404 12.87 -6.43 19.12
CA LEU A 404 11.69 -5.57 19.33
C LEU A 404 11.53 -5.08 20.79
N ASP A 405 12.65 -4.91 21.48
CA ASP A 405 12.70 -4.46 22.88
C ASP A 405 12.56 -2.92 23.02
N TRP A 406 13.05 -2.36 24.13
CA TRP A 406 13.01 -0.93 24.42
C TRP A 406 14.34 -0.23 24.11
N THR A 407 15.44 -0.97 24.00
CA THR A 407 16.77 -0.42 23.73
C THR A 407 16.85 0.15 22.30
N ARG A 408 16.10 -0.43 21.35
CA ARG A 408 15.91 0.11 19.99
C ARG A 408 15.47 1.59 19.96
N SER A 409 14.72 2.09 20.95
CA SER A 409 14.32 3.52 20.99
C SER A 409 15.40 4.47 21.53
N THR A 410 16.56 3.92 21.91
CA THR A 410 17.77 4.67 22.27
C THR A 410 18.87 4.58 21.21
N GLU A 411 18.63 3.82 20.14
CA GLU A 411 19.55 3.61 19.02
C GLU A 411 19.19 4.54 17.84
N SER A 412 20.05 4.57 16.81
CA SER A 412 19.72 5.28 15.56
C SER A 412 18.70 4.48 14.74
N PHE A 413 17.96 5.14 13.86
CA PHE A 413 17.07 4.46 12.92
C PHE A 413 17.84 3.45 12.06
N ASP A 414 17.31 2.24 11.98
CA ASP A 414 17.87 1.08 11.29
C ASP A 414 17.12 0.83 9.98
N PHE A 415 17.84 0.90 8.87
CA PHE A 415 17.33 0.68 7.51
C PHE A 415 17.19 -0.81 7.13
N GLY A 416 17.39 -1.73 8.08
CA GLY A 416 17.23 -3.16 7.89
C GLY A 416 18.47 -3.86 7.30
N CYS A 417 18.42 -5.19 7.27
CA CYS A 417 19.50 -6.07 6.81
C CYS A 417 19.97 -5.78 5.38
N ASN A 418 19.07 -5.32 4.51
CA ASN A 418 19.38 -4.95 3.13
C ASN A 418 19.59 -3.43 2.93
N ASN A 419 19.42 -2.63 3.98
CA ASN A 419 19.56 -1.16 4.00
C ASN A 419 18.69 -0.48 2.92
N HIS A 420 17.39 -0.78 2.86
CA HIS A 420 16.47 -0.28 1.84
C HIS A 420 15.18 0.27 2.47
N TYR A 421 14.84 1.52 2.17
CA TYR A 421 13.66 2.21 2.71
C TYR A 421 12.46 2.11 1.76
N VAL A 422 11.28 1.82 2.33
CA VAL A 422 10.00 1.68 1.59
C VAL A 422 8.84 2.50 2.21
N GLY A 423 9.12 3.27 3.26
CA GLY A 423 8.13 4.07 3.98
C GLY A 423 7.55 5.23 3.16
N SER A 424 6.37 5.69 3.58
CA SER A 424 5.65 6.79 2.93
C SER A 424 4.82 7.58 3.93
N THR A 425 4.61 8.87 3.67
CA THR A 425 3.73 9.73 4.47
C THR A 425 2.59 10.24 3.61
N TYR A 426 1.34 10.04 4.02
CA TYR A 426 0.19 10.52 3.26
C TYR A 426 -0.97 11.03 4.11
N TRP A 427 -1.70 12.00 3.56
CA TRP A 427 -2.99 12.48 4.05
C TRP A 427 -4.09 12.16 3.04
N GLN A 428 -5.13 11.46 3.47
CA GLN A 428 -6.31 11.14 2.68
C GLN A 428 -7.56 11.76 3.30
N SER A 429 -8.43 12.37 2.49
CA SER A 429 -9.74 12.84 2.93
C SER A 429 -10.76 11.70 3.01
N ALA A 430 -11.83 11.89 3.80
CA ALA A 430 -12.99 10.98 3.83
C ALA A 430 -13.62 10.73 2.44
N THR A 431 -13.38 11.62 1.47
CA THR A 431 -13.85 11.54 0.09
C THR A 431 -12.78 11.04 -0.90
N GLY A 432 -11.56 10.75 -0.46
CA GLY A 432 -10.52 10.11 -1.29
C GLY A 432 -9.59 11.05 -2.04
N HIS A 433 -9.50 12.33 -1.68
CA HIS A 433 -8.37 13.17 -2.10
C HIS A 433 -7.13 12.72 -1.32
N LYS A 434 -5.99 12.50 -1.97
CA LYS A 434 -4.72 12.07 -1.35
C LYS A 434 -3.63 13.12 -1.59
N ILE A 435 -2.87 13.45 -0.55
CA ILE A 435 -1.54 14.07 -0.65
C ILE A 435 -0.55 13.04 -0.11
N GLU A 436 0.49 12.73 -0.86
CA GLU A 436 1.35 11.57 -0.64
C GLU A 436 2.81 11.96 -0.91
N MET A 437 3.70 11.55 -0.01
CA MET A 437 5.14 11.68 -0.12
C MET A 437 5.70 10.26 0.06
N SER A 438 6.34 9.75 -0.99
CA SER A 438 6.86 8.39 -1.06
C SER A 438 8.36 8.46 -1.15
N ASP A 439 9.05 7.90 -0.16
CA ASP A 439 10.52 7.94 -0.04
C ASP A 439 11.18 6.61 -0.47
N VAL A 440 10.42 5.74 -1.16
CA VAL A 440 10.84 4.41 -1.63
C VAL A 440 12.15 4.48 -2.43
N GLU A 441 13.06 3.56 -2.13
CA GLU A 441 14.38 3.46 -2.79
C GLU A 441 14.40 2.41 -3.92
N SER A 442 15.44 2.44 -4.76
CA SER A 442 15.63 1.46 -5.85
C SER A 442 15.92 0.04 -5.30
N PRO A 443 15.34 -1.04 -5.84
CA PRO A 443 15.53 -2.40 -5.33
C PRO A 443 16.99 -2.86 -5.28
N GLN A 444 17.32 -3.75 -4.33
CA GLN A 444 18.68 -4.27 -4.19
C GLN A 444 19.06 -5.19 -5.36
N GLY A 445 19.79 -4.64 -6.32
CA GLY A 445 20.24 -5.31 -7.55
C GLY A 445 20.92 -4.36 -8.52
N ASP A 446 20.47 -3.10 -8.55
CA ASP A 446 21.22 -1.99 -9.13
C ASP A 446 22.36 -1.56 -8.20
N ASP A 447 23.46 -1.05 -8.74
CA ASP A 447 24.66 -0.61 -8.00
C ASP A 447 24.39 0.69 -7.23
N GLY A 448 23.48 0.69 -6.25
CA GLY A 448 23.07 1.92 -5.56
C GLY A 448 21.81 1.80 -4.69
N ALA A 449 21.76 0.84 -3.77
CA ALA A 449 20.59 0.53 -2.94
C ALA A 449 20.06 1.66 -2.00
N ASN A 450 20.64 2.86 -2.06
CA ASN A 450 20.26 4.05 -1.26
C ASN A 450 19.81 5.22 -2.17
N LEU A 451 19.46 4.92 -3.42
CA LEU A 451 18.97 5.87 -4.42
C LEU A 451 17.45 5.91 -4.46
N ARG A 452 16.93 7.07 -4.87
CA ARG A 452 15.49 7.34 -5.00
C ARG A 452 14.89 6.48 -6.11
N GLY A 453 13.99 5.57 -5.77
CA GLY A 453 13.39 4.61 -6.70
C GLY A 453 12.45 5.26 -7.72
N GLU A 454 11.95 4.42 -8.63
CA GLU A 454 10.91 4.78 -9.60
C GLU A 454 9.65 5.37 -8.92
N ASP A 455 9.40 4.94 -7.68
CA ASP A 455 8.28 5.33 -6.83
C ASP A 455 8.67 6.32 -5.71
N ASN A 456 9.75 7.07 -5.89
CA ASN A 456 10.13 8.19 -5.03
C ASN A 456 9.50 9.50 -5.56
N TYR A 457 8.47 10.01 -4.87
CA TYR A 457 7.66 11.12 -5.39
C TYR A 457 6.87 11.92 -4.34
N ILE A 458 6.46 13.12 -4.73
CA ILE A 458 5.39 13.90 -4.09
C ILE A 458 4.18 13.93 -5.02
N ARG A 459 3.03 13.39 -4.58
CA ARG A 459 1.79 13.28 -5.37
C ARG A 459 0.62 13.97 -4.68
N LEU A 460 -0.12 14.77 -5.44
CA LEU A 460 -1.47 15.22 -5.10
C LEU A 460 -2.48 14.58 -6.06
N LEU A 461 -3.50 13.92 -5.51
CA LEU A 461 -4.53 13.21 -6.25
C LEU A 461 -5.92 13.68 -5.80
N THR A 462 -6.77 14.14 -6.72
CA THR A 462 -8.18 14.42 -6.40
C THR A 462 -8.98 13.13 -6.38
N ALA A 463 -10.07 13.09 -5.60
CA ALA A 463 -10.96 11.92 -5.51
C ALA A 463 -11.51 11.42 -6.87
N THR A 464 -11.51 12.28 -7.88
CA THR A 464 -11.94 11.99 -9.26
C THR A 464 -10.81 11.61 -10.22
N GLY A 465 -9.54 11.69 -9.81
CA GLY A 465 -8.39 11.24 -10.62
C GLY A 465 -7.54 12.32 -11.31
N ASN A 466 -7.69 13.62 -11.00
CA ASN A 466 -6.67 14.59 -11.42
C ASN A 466 -5.42 14.39 -10.56
N LYS A 467 -4.24 14.36 -11.20
CA LYS A 467 -2.95 14.08 -10.56
C LYS A 467 -1.97 15.22 -10.80
N ILE A 468 -1.26 15.62 -9.75
CA ILE A 468 0.01 16.35 -9.82
C ILE A 468 1.04 15.43 -9.17
N GLU A 469 2.16 15.19 -9.82
CA GLU A 469 3.18 14.26 -9.36
C GLU A 469 4.58 14.81 -9.69
N LEU A 470 5.44 14.85 -8.67
CA LEU A 470 6.83 15.29 -8.75
C LEU A 470 7.69 14.06 -8.42
N ASN A 471 8.38 13.51 -9.43
CA ASN A 471 9.14 12.26 -9.31
C ASN A 471 10.64 12.57 -9.26
N ASP A 472 11.35 11.90 -8.37
CA ASP A 472 12.79 12.12 -8.15
C ASP A 472 13.64 10.86 -8.47
N HIS A 473 13.07 9.96 -9.29
CA HIS A 473 13.63 8.69 -9.75
C HIS A 473 15.07 8.83 -10.27
N THR A 474 16.00 8.18 -9.56
CA THR A 474 17.44 8.24 -9.79
C THR A 474 17.99 6.84 -10.03
N VAL A 475 18.67 6.64 -11.16
CA VAL A 475 19.33 5.38 -11.54
C VAL A 475 20.84 5.53 -11.33
N SER A 476 21.49 4.52 -10.75
CA SER A 476 22.94 4.48 -10.61
C SER A 476 23.60 4.18 -11.96
N GLN A 477 24.76 4.80 -12.21
CA GLN A 477 25.69 4.19 -13.17
C GLN A 477 26.39 2.99 -12.52
N LYS A 478 26.61 1.96 -13.33
CA LYS A 478 27.29 0.73 -12.92
C LYS A 478 28.63 1.04 -12.24
N ASP A 479 28.99 0.22 -11.25
CA ASP A 479 30.20 0.34 -10.44
C ASP A 479 30.23 1.62 -9.55
N CYS A 480 29.15 2.41 -9.52
CA CYS A 480 28.85 3.52 -8.60
C CYS A 480 30.08 4.38 -8.19
N PRO A 481 30.71 5.10 -9.13
CA PRO A 481 32.02 5.75 -8.93
C PRO A 481 32.02 6.98 -7.99
N GLY A 482 30.93 7.20 -7.25
CA GLY A 482 30.67 8.38 -6.43
C GLY A 482 29.75 9.38 -7.12
N CYS A 483 29.75 10.61 -6.62
CA CYS A 483 28.93 11.70 -7.11
C CYS A 483 29.87 12.72 -7.78
N PRO A 484 29.89 12.86 -9.12
CA PRO A 484 29.06 12.21 -10.14
C PRO A 484 29.60 10.83 -10.63
N PRO A 485 28.83 10.07 -11.43
CA PRO A 485 27.48 10.37 -11.94
C PRO A 485 26.40 9.37 -11.53
N ASN A 486 25.35 9.87 -10.86
CA ASN A 486 24.01 9.29 -10.95
C ASN A 486 23.28 9.93 -12.14
N ILE A 487 22.26 9.26 -12.66
CA ILE A 487 21.41 9.80 -13.74
C ILE A 487 19.94 9.80 -13.33
N ALA A 488 19.17 10.75 -13.84
CA ALA A 488 17.72 10.70 -13.80
C ALA A 488 17.18 9.51 -14.61
N GLY A 489 16.14 8.84 -14.11
CA GLY A 489 15.41 7.79 -14.84
C GLY A 489 14.20 8.32 -15.62
N GLU A 490 13.60 7.48 -16.48
CA GLU A 490 12.58 7.85 -17.48
C GLU A 490 11.28 8.50 -16.93
N LYS A 491 11.06 8.43 -15.61
CA LYS A 491 9.91 9.03 -14.91
C LYS A 491 10.25 10.30 -14.12
N ARG A 492 11.51 10.73 -14.07
CA ARG A 492 11.90 11.87 -13.24
C ARG A 492 11.39 13.18 -13.82
N GLY A 493 10.97 14.10 -12.95
CA GLY A 493 10.43 15.40 -13.33
C GLY A 493 8.99 15.62 -12.83
N ILE A 494 8.17 16.30 -13.64
CA ILE A 494 6.83 16.78 -13.26
C ILE A 494 5.77 16.19 -14.20
N HIS A 495 4.77 15.54 -13.63
CA HIS A 495 3.62 15.00 -14.36
C HIS A 495 2.31 15.60 -13.84
N LEU A 496 1.58 16.25 -14.75
CA LEU A 496 0.23 16.75 -14.54
C LEU A 496 -0.74 15.89 -15.36
N ALA A 497 -1.81 15.38 -14.75
CA ALA A 497 -2.84 14.61 -15.46
C ALA A 497 -4.24 15.03 -15.03
N SER A 498 -5.16 15.05 -15.99
CA SER A 498 -6.58 15.38 -15.79
C SER A 498 -7.47 14.15 -15.89
N THR A 499 -8.68 14.21 -15.34
CA THR A 499 -9.68 13.13 -15.44
C THR A 499 -10.05 12.74 -16.88
N SER A 500 -9.87 13.64 -17.83
CA SER A 500 -10.15 13.42 -19.26
C SER A 500 -8.93 12.93 -20.06
N GLY A 501 -7.85 12.53 -19.39
CA GLY A 501 -6.65 11.97 -20.02
C GLY A 501 -5.77 12.99 -20.74
N HIS A 502 -5.95 14.30 -20.53
CA HIS A 502 -4.92 15.27 -20.90
C HIS A 502 -3.77 15.19 -19.91
N THR A 503 -2.52 15.17 -20.40
CA THR A 503 -1.29 15.22 -19.60
C THR A 503 -0.42 16.41 -19.98
N ILE A 504 0.38 16.88 -19.02
CA ILE A 504 1.55 17.71 -19.26
C ILE A 504 2.70 17.03 -18.52
N ASP A 505 3.64 16.49 -19.30
CA ASP A 505 4.85 15.84 -18.81
C ASP A 505 6.04 16.80 -19.02
N MET A 506 6.86 16.98 -18.00
CA MET A 506 8.14 17.71 -18.06
C MET A 506 9.20 16.80 -17.44
N VAL A 507 9.93 16.07 -18.28
CA VAL A 507 10.78 14.94 -17.89
C VAL A 507 12.25 15.26 -18.14
N ASP A 508 13.12 14.93 -17.19
CA ASP A 508 14.58 15.11 -17.28
C ASP A 508 15.35 13.78 -17.44
N ASP A 509 14.82 12.84 -18.22
CA ASP A 509 15.45 11.51 -18.42
C ASP A 509 16.93 11.61 -18.82
N THR A 510 17.76 10.75 -18.23
CA THR A 510 19.23 10.68 -18.35
C THR A 510 20.02 11.92 -17.89
N ASN A 511 19.39 12.87 -17.18
CA ASN A 511 20.07 14.05 -16.63
C ASN A 511 21.16 13.71 -15.61
N GLU A 512 22.38 14.16 -15.86
CA GLU A 512 23.55 13.97 -15.00
C GLU A 512 23.52 14.92 -13.80
N GLN A 513 22.86 14.49 -12.72
CA GLN A 513 22.81 15.25 -11.46
C GLN A 513 23.55 14.55 -10.32
N CYS A 514 24.38 15.32 -9.61
CA CYS A 514 24.97 14.89 -8.35
C CYS A 514 24.03 15.28 -7.18
N ALA A 515 23.23 14.31 -6.74
CA ALA A 515 22.46 14.39 -5.49
C ALA A 515 22.99 13.32 -4.52
N PRO A 516 23.36 13.67 -3.27
CA PRO A 516 23.77 12.69 -2.28
C PRO A 516 22.60 11.77 -1.87
N CYS A 517 22.92 10.50 -1.61
CA CYS A 517 21.96 9.48 -1.16
C CYS A 517 21.32 9.91 0.17
N ARG A 518 20.00 9.71 0.32
CA ARG A 518 19.21 10.07 1.52
C ARG A 518 19.40 11.52 2.02
N MET A 519 19.73 12.46 1.13
CA MET A 519 19.95 13.87 1.47
C MET A 519 19.15 14.82 0.57
N ALA A 520 18.56 15.85 1.17
CA ALA A 520 17.95 16.98 0.48
C ALA A 520 18.99 17.97 -0.07
N GLY A 521 18.56 18.91 -0.92
CA GLY A 521 19.42 19.99 -1.43
C GLY A 521 20.09 19.72 -2.78
N GLY A 522 19.51 18.86 -3.63
CA GLY A 522 19.92 18.76 -5.04
C GLY A 522 19.75 20.10 -5.76
N VAL A 523 20.75 20.45 -6.59
CA VAL A 523 20.71 21.65 -7.44
C VAL A 523 20.34 21.22 -8.86
N PRO A 524 19.33 21.82 -9.50
CA PRO A 524 18.98 21.48 -10.87
C PRO A 524 20.10 21.86 -11.84
N VAL A 525 20.48 20.92 -12.70
CA VAL A 525 21.49 21.11 -13.76
C VAL A 525 20.85 20.71 -15.10
N PRO A 526 21.01 21.48 -16.19
CA PRO A 526 20.50 21.14 -17.52
C PRO A 526 21.52 20.26 -18.27
N LYS A 527 21.60 18.98 -17.91
CA LYS A 527 22.49 17.97 -18.54
C LYS A 527 21.73 16.69 -18.91
N ALA A 528 20.46 16.82 -19.27
CA ALA A 528 19.70 15.72 -19.86
C ALA A 528 20.16 15.40 -21.28
N LYS A 529 19.93 14.14 -21.69
CA LYS A 529 20.17 13.63 -23.05
C LYS A 529 18.89 13.13 -23.71
N LYS A 530 17.75 13.31 -23.05
CA LYS A 530 16.39 12.97 -23.47
C LYS A 530 15.35 13.82 -22.71
N ALA A 531 15.67 15.08 -22.39
CA ALA A 531 14.68 15.92 -21.70
C ALA A 531 13.54 16.28 -22.65
N PHE A 532 12.30 16.29 -22.16
CA PHE A 532 11.18 16.74 -22.97
C PHE A 532 10.08 17.42 -22.16
N ILE A 533 9.39 18.35 -22.82
CA ILE A 533 8.11 18.92 -22.39
C ILE A 533 7.05 18.45 -23.37
N ARG A 534 6.08 17.67 -22.91
CA ARG A 534 5.00 17.10 -23.74
C ARG A 534 3.64 17.46 -23.17
N ILE A 535 2.88 18.23 -23.94
CA ILE A 535 1.46 18.51 -23.69
C ILE A 535 0.65 17.56 -24.57
N ARG A 536 -0.19 16.71 -23.97
CA ARG A 536 -1.01 15.72 -24.69
C ARG A 536 -2.46 15.78 -24.25
N THR A 537 -3.37 15.53 -25.18
CA THR A 537 -4.81 15.43 -24.92
C THR A 537 -5.27 13.98 -24.83
N GLY A 538 -6.40 13.71 -24.16
CA GLY A 538 -6.99 12.36 -24.13
C GLY A 538 -7.39 11.83 -25.52
N TYR A 539 -7.64 12.71 -26.49
CA TYR A 539 -7.82 12.31 -27.89
C TYR A 539 -6.50 11.85 -28.55
N GLY A 540 -5.36 12.35 -28.11
CA GLY A 540 -4.03 12.06 -28.66
C GLY A 540 -3.43 13.18 -29.51
N LEU A 541 -4.07 14.36 -29.59
CA LEU A 541 -3.37 15.58 -30.03
C LEU A 541 -2.22 15.85 -29.06
N GLU A 542 -1.04 16.15 -29.58
CA GLU A 542 0.20 16.25 -28.82
C GLU A 542 1.07 17.41 -29.32
N MET A 543 1.73 18.09 -28.39
CA MET A 543 2.78 19.06 -28.66
C MET A 543 3.99 18.72 -27.79
N SER A 544 5.14 18.44 -28.41
CA SER A 544 6.38 18.03 -27.74
C SER A 544 7.51 18.98 -28.09
N TYR A 545 8.28 19.37 -27.07
CA TYR A 545 9.58 20.03 -27.16
C TYR A 545 10.58 19.02 -26.62
N ASN A 546 11.58 18.61 -27.39
CA ASN A 546 12.52 17.57 -26.99
C ASN A 546 13.96 18.08 -27.15
N ASP A 547 14.74 17.97 -26.08
CA ASP A 547 16.17 18.24 -26.00
C ASP A 547 16.92 16.90 -26.08
N ASP A 548 16.79 16.21 -27.22
CA ASP A 548 17.38 14.89 -27.41
C ASP A 548 18.91 14.98 -27.61
N HIS A 549 19.61 13.98 -27.08
CA HIS A 549 21.06 13.78 -26.97
C HIS A 549 21.82 14.78 -26.08
N ASN A 550 21.51 16.07 -26.07
CA ASN A 550 22.31 17.07 -25.35
C ASN A 550 21.53 18.37 -25.03
N GLN A 551 21.63 18.88 -23.80
CA GLN A 551 21.10 20.19 -23.40
C GLN A 551 22.11 21.34 -23.47
N GLU A 552 23.41 21.06 -23.61
CA GLU A 552 24.46 22.09 -23.71
C GLU A 552 24.85 22.41 -25.17
N ASN A 553 24.52 21.54 -26.13
CA ASN A 553 24.91 21.68 -27.55
C ASN A 553 23.79 21.22 -28.48
N THR A 554 23.67 21.84 -29.67
CA THR A 554 22.73 21.38 -30.70
C THR A 554 23.12 19.99 -31.21
N GLU A 555 22.23 19.01 -31.08
CA GLU A 555 22.37 17.62 -31.56
C GLU A 555 21.08 17.15 -32.27
N GLU A 556 19.97 16.92 -31.54
CA GLU A 556 18.66 16.63 -32.16
C GLU A 556 17.48 17.33 -31.47
N GLN A 557 17.57 18.65 -31.26
CA GLN A 557 16.47 19.44 -30.68
C GLN A 557 15.33 19.65 -31.68
N TYR A 558 14.08 19.40 -31.26
CA TYR A 558 12.91 19.69 -32.08
C TYR A 558 11.63 20.01 -31.31
N ILE A 559 10.81 20.87 -31.92
CA ILE A 559 9.43 21.15 -31.54
C ILE A 559 8.52 20.44 -32.54
N GLN A 560 7.56 19.65 -32.06
CA GLN A 560 6.62 18.92 -32.91
C GLN A 560 5.18 19.07 -32.41
N ILE A 561 4.28 19.42 -33.32
CA ILE A 561 2.83 19.29 -33.15
C ILE A 561 2.39 18.04 -33.92
N PHE A 562 1.68 17.13 -33.25
CA PHE A 562 1.22 15.87 -33.79
C PHE A 562 -0.29 15.71 -33.60
N CYS A 563 -0.99 15.32 -34.66
CA CYS A 563 -2.44 15.10 -34.65
C CYS A 563 -2.76 13.73 -35.30
N PRO A 564 -3.17 12.73 -34.50
CA PRO A 564 -3.52 11.41 -35.00
C PRO A 564 -4.89 11.43 -35.67
N GLN A 565 -4.96 10.88 -36.89
CA GLN A 565 -6.23 10.58 -37.55
C GLN A 565 -6.70 9.18 -37.14
N LYS A 566 -7.41 9.08 -36.01
CA LYS A 566 -7.89 7.79 -35.48
C LYS A 566 -8.86 7.08 -36.42
N ASP A 567 -9.73 7.83 -37.09
CA ASP A 567 -10.81 7.30 -37.93
C ASP A 567 -10.42 7.18 -39.42
N ASN A 568 -9.15 7.45 -39.78
CA ASN A 568 -8.67 7.50 -41.16
C ASN A 568 -7.24 6.94 -41.29
N GLU A 569 -7.13 5.62 -41.15
CA GLU A 569 -5.88 4.87 -41.18
C GLU A 569 -5.12 5.03 -42.51
N GLU A 570 -5.82 5.21 -43.65
CA GLU A 570 -5.21 5.31 -44.98
C GLU A 570 -4.28 6.52 -45.16
N ARG A 571 -4.61 7.66 -44.54
CA ARG A 571 -3.85 8.92 -44.72
C ARG A 571 -2.82 9.13 -43.61
N GLY A 572 -3.10 8.62 -42.41
CA GLY A 572 -2.26 8.77 -41.23
C GLY A 572 -2.20 10.20 -40.67
N PRO A 573 -1.30 10.45 -39.71
CA PRO A 573 -1.32 11.67 -38.89
C PRO A 573 -0.92 12.94 -39.66
N HIS A 574 -1.34 14.09 -39.12
CA HIS A 574 -0.70 15.37 -39.42
C HIS A 574 0.49 15.56 -38.46
N ILE A 575 1.59 16.09 -39.00
CA ILE A 575 2.82 16.36 -38.25
C ILE A 575 3.33 17.72 -38.71
N HIS A 576 3.61 18.62 -37.77
CA HIS A 576 4.33 19.85 -38.03
C HIS A 576 5.52 19.92 -37.07
N ARG A 577 6.74 19.75 -37.60
CA ARG A 577 7.99 19.68 -36.83
C ARG A 577 8.94 20.79 -37.28
N TYR A 578 9.54 21.46 -36.30
CA TYR A 578 10.71 22.32 -36.44
C TYR A 578 11.88 21.59 -35.78
N GLN A 579 12.93 21.27 -36.53
CA GLN A 579 14.08 20.52 -36.05
C GLN A 579 15.36 21.29 -36.36
N GLU A 580 16.21 21.47 -35.35
CA GLU A 580 17.50 22.13 -35.51
C GLU A 580 18.52 21.18 -36.17
N ALA A 581 19.65 21.71 -36.62
CA ALA A 581 20.75 20.95 -37.19
C ALA A 581 22.08 21.44 -36.60
N PRO A 582 22.99 20.55 -36.14
CA PRO A 582 24.27 20.96 -35.53
C PRO A 582 25.17 21.79 -36.46
N SER A 583 24.98 21.66 -37.76
CA SER A 583 25.54 22.57 -38.77
C SER A 583 24.67 22.56 -40.03
N GLY A 584 24.64 23.69 -40.75
CA GLY A 584 23.79 23.85 -41.94
C GLY A 584 22.37 24.33 -41.62
N PRO A 585 21.42 24.23 -42.57
CA PRO A 585 20.03 24.64 -42.37
C PRO A 585 19.24 23.61 -41.55
N GLY A 586 18.46 24.08 -40.58
CA GLY A 586 17.46 23.28 -39.89
C GLY A 586 16.27 22.89 -40.80
N LEU A 587 15.47 21.94 -40.33
CA LEU A 587 14.35 21.34 -41.06
C LEU A 587 13.00 21.82 -40.51
N VAL A 588 12.14 22.36 -41.39
CA VAL A 588 10.70 22.49 -41.13
C VAL A 588 9.96 21.43 -41.93
N PHE A 589 9.40 20.44 -41.24
CA PHE A 589 8.69 19.33 -41.84
C PHE A 589 7.18 19.43 -41.57
N LEU A 590 6.39 19.50 -42.65
CA LEU A 590 4.93 19.53 -42.60
C LEU A 590 4.34 18.36 -43.39
N ARG A 591 3.76 17.39 -42.66
CA ARG A 591 2.93 16.31 -43.22
C ARG A 591 1.47 16.60 -42.93
N VAL A 592 0.62 16.49 -43.96
CA VAL A 592 -0.83 16.68 -43.85
C VAL A 592 -1.55 15.44 -44.38
N GLY A 593 -2.24 14.69 -43.51
CA GLY A 593 -3.05 13.51 -43.88
C GLY A 593 -4.35 13.84 -44.62
N GLY A 594 -4.41 14.92 -45.39
CA GLY A 594 -5.66 15.48 -45.89
C GLY A 594 -5.46 16.79 -46.63
N ASN A 595 -6.40 17.72 -46.47
CA ASN A 595 -6.35 19.02 -47.12
C ASN A 595 -5.41 19.97 -46.38
N TYR A 596 -4.45 20.55 -47.10
CA TYR A 596 -3.69 21.71 -46.63
C TYR A 596 -4.32 22.97 -47.23
N ILE A 597 -4.75 23.89 -46.37
CA ILE A 597 -5.37 25.17 -46.76
C ILE A 597 -4.65 26.27 -46.00
N VAL A 598 -4.09 27.23 -46.72
CA VAL A 598 -3.57 28.49 -46.16
C VAL A 598 -4.55 29.59 -46.52
N SER A 599 -4.92 30.41 -45.54
CA SER A 599 -5.77 31.58 -45.73
C SER A 599 -5.12 32.76 -45.01
N THR A 600 -4.64 33.73 -45.78
CA THR A 600 -4.04 34.97 -45.28
C THR A 600 -4.92 36.15 -45.69
N TYR A 601 -5.17 37.06 -44.75
CA TYR A 601 -5.95 38.28 -45.03
C TYR A 601 -5.10 39.32 -45.80
N ASP A 602 -3.85 39.49 -45.37
CA ASP A 602 -2.85 40.34 -46.01
C ASP A 602 -1.90 39.48 -46.89
N ASN A 603 -0.58 39.67 -46.77
CA ASN A 603 0.42 39.02 -47.62
C ASN A 603 0.90 37.67 -47.08
N GLN A 604 0.96 36.65 -47.94
CA GLN A 604 1.76 35.44 -47.69
C GLN A 604 3.16 35.61 -48.30
N ILE A 605 4.18 35.79 -47.45
CA ILE A 605 5.57 35.89 -47.88
C ILE A 605 6.30 34.58 -47.58
N SER A 606 6.95 33.98 -48.58
CA SER A 606 7.77 32.77 -48.45
C SER A 606 9.16 33.06 -49.02
N ILE A 607 10.12 33.30 -48.12
CA ILE A 607 11.54 33.49 -48.47
C ILE A 607 12.20 32.11 -48.45
N ILE A 608 12.79 31.71 -49.57
CA ILE A 608 13.39 30.39 -49.78
C ILE A 608 14.85 30.61 -50.21
N GLY A 609 15.75 30.65 -49.23
CA GLY A 609 17.17 30.94 -49.41
C GLY A 609 17.56 32.43 -49.35
N ASP A 610 18.87 32.68 -49.35
CA ASP A 610 19.53 33.98 -49.50
C ASP A 610 20.28 33.95 -50.85
N PRO A 611 20.02 34.86 -51.80
CA PRO A 611 20.63 34.81 -53.14
C PRO A 611 22.16 34.87 -53.17
N GLU A 612 22.78 35.47 -52.15
CA GLU A 612 24.24 35.62 -52.04
C GLU A 612 24.88 34.55 -51.15
N LYS A 613 24.15 34.05 -50.13
CA LYS A 613 24.73 33.21 -49.06
C LYS A 613 24.19 31.80 -48.96
N ASN A 614 22.97 31.54 -49.43
CA ASN A 614 22.32 30.23 -49.32
C ASN A 614 21.23 30.06 -50.40
N PRO A 615 21.59 29.96 -51.70
CA PRO A 615 20.63 29.78 -52.78
C PRO A 615 19.93 28.43 -52.65
N SER A 616 18.61 28.39 -52.87
CA SER A 616 17.77 27.22 -52.63
C SER A 616 16.92 26.85 -53.85
N ASP A 617 17.10 25.64 -54.35
CA ASP A 617 16.37 25.10 -55.49
C ASP A 617 14.95 24.68 -55.10
N LYS A 618 13.97 25.57 -55.30
CA LYS A 618 12.55 25.27 -55.06
C LYS A 618 12.02 24.25 -56.08
N ILE A 619 11.88 22.99 -55.66
CA ILE A 619 11.18 21.94 -56.42
C ILE A 619 9.70 21.90 -56.02
N GLU A 620 8.79 21.89 -57.00
CA GLU A 620 7.33 21.86 -56.77
C GLU A 620 6.67 20.77 -57.63
N ILE A 621 6.26 19.66 -56.99
CA ILE A 621 5.69 18.48 -57.66
C ILE A 621 4.18 18.43 -57.43
N ILE A 622 3.40 18.34 -58.52
CA ILE A 622 1.93 18.36 -58.48
C ILE A 622 1.37 17.19 -59.28
N SER A 623 0.54 16.37 -58.64
CA SER A 623 0.12 15.05 -59.14
C SER A 623 -1.23 15.03 -59.86
N ARG A 624 -1.96 16.16 -59.90
CA ARG A 624 -3.26 16.28 -60.59
C ARG A 624 -3.39 17.57 -61.39
N ILE A 625 -3.65 18.69 -60.72
CA ILE A 625 -3.92 20.00 -61.34
C ILE A 625 -3.20 21.08 -60.52
N LYS A 626 -2.50 21.99 -61.21
CA LYS A 626 -2.11 23.30 -60.66
C LYS A 626 -3.00 24.35 -61.30
N LEU A 627 -3.63 25.19 -60.49
CA LEU A 627 -4.19 26.46 -60.95
C LEU A 627 -3.51 27.58 -60.16
N VAL A 628 -2.95 28.55 -60.86
CA VAL A 628 -2.50 29.82 -60.27
C VAL A 628 -3.47 30.87 -60.79
N TYR A 629 -4.26 31.44 -59.90
CA TYR A 629 -5.24 32.47 -60.22
C TYR A 629 -4.90 33.75 -59.43
N THR A 630 -4.76 34.84 -60.14
CA THR A 630 -4.34 36.14 -59.62
C THR A 630 -5.23 37.22 -60.20
N LYS A 631 -5.68 38.17 -59.36
CA LYS A 631 -6.63 39.20 -59.80
C LYS A 631 -5.98 40.29 -60.66
N ASP A 632 -4.84 40.83 -60.21
CA ASP A 632 -4.30 42.06 -60.79
C ASP A 632 -2.95 41.86 -61.52
N VAL A 633 -2.01 41.08 -60.97
CA VAL A 633 -0.70 40.82 -61.59
C VAL A 633 -0.20 39.39 -61.27
N TYR A 634 0.30 38.67 -62.28
CA TYR A 634 1.15 37.48 -62.11
C TYR A 634 2.42 37.64 -62.94
N VAL A 635 3.59 37.54 -62.29
CA VAL A 635 4.90 37.66 -62.93
C VAL A 635 5.79 36.54 -62.41
N ASN A 636 6.42 35.81 -63.34
CA ASN A 636 7.62 35.03 -63.04
C ASN A 636 8.84 35.82 -63.53
N VAL A 637 9.94 35.78 -62.78
CA VAL A 637 11.23 36.37 -63.16
C VAL A 637 12.31 35.31 -62.96
N THR A 638 13.35 35.32 -63.79
CA THR A 638 14.57 34.52 -63.62
C THR A 638 15.72 35.18 -64.38
N ASP A 639 16.93 35.10 -63.83
CA ASP A 639 18.12 35.72 -64.43
C ASP A 639 18.68 34.93 -65.64
N LYS A 640 18.09 33.77 -65.97
CA LYS A 640 18.65 32.82 -66.96
C LYS A 640 17.64 32.33 -68.01
N LEU A 641 16.62 31.56 -67.59
CA LEU A 641 15.70 30.90 -68.53
C LEU A 641 14.39 30.49 -67.85
N HIS A 642 13.25 30.92 -68.40
CA HIS A 642 11.97 30.27 -68.14
C HIS A 642 11.77 29.11 -69.12
N LEU A 643 11.69 27.89 -68.59
CA LEU A 643 11.43 26.68 -69.37
C LEU A 643 10.03 26.15 -69.05
N PHE A 644 9.18 26.07 -70.07
CA PHE A 644 7.86 25.44 -69.98
C PHE A 644 7.90 24.10 -70.74
N TYR A 645 7.46 23.02 -70.08
CA TYR A 645 7.43 21.69 -70.67
C TYR A 645 6.12 20.98 -70.31
N ALA A 646 5.43 20.49 -71.35
CA ALA A 646 4.27 19.60 -71.23
C ALA A 646 4.46 18.41 -72.17
N LYS A 647 3.82 17.28 -71.85
CA LYS A 647 3.91 16.06 -72.68
C LYS A 647 3.13 16.16 -73.99
N GLU A 648 2.05 16.95 -73.99
CA GLU A 648 1.08 17.05 -75.08
C GLU A 648 1.01 18.48 -75.62
N VAL A 649 0.38 19.40 -74.89
CA VAL A 649 0.13 20.79 -75.34
C VAL A 649 0.48 21.82 -74.26
N ILE A 650 0.97 22.98 -74.70
CA ILE A 650 1.12 24.23 -73.93
C ILE A 650 0.23 25.30 -74.59
N LEU A 651 -0.60 25.98 -73.78
CA LEU A 651 -1.41 27.13 -74.20
C LEU A 651 -0.91 28.38 -73.45
N LEU A 652 -0.57 29.44 -74.20
CA LEU A 652 -0.15 30.74 -73.66
C LEU A 652 -1.20 31.80 -74.04
N LEU A 653 -2.20 31.98 -73.18
CA LEU A 653 -3.38 32.79 -73.47
C LEU A 653 -3.34 34.14 -72.76
N ALA A 654 -3.66 35.19 -73.50
CA ALA A 654 -3.78 36.58 -73.07
C ALA A 654 -4.78 37.33 -73.98
N GLY A 655 -5.43 38.36 -73.45
CA GLY A 655 -6.43 39.14 -74.18
C GLY A 655 -7.81 38.45 -74.28
N GLU A 656 -8.77 39.22 -74.79
CA GLU A 656 -10.15 38.78 -75.11
C GLU A 656 -10.46 39.25 -76.55
N ASP A 657 -9.46 39.12 -77.43
CA ASP A 657 -9.30 39.99 -78.60
C ASP A 657 -10.08 39.51 -79.86
N CYS A 658 -10.84 38.41 -79.76
CA CYS A 658 -11.68 37.89 -80.84
C CYS A 658 -13.15 38.29 -80.66
N GLU A 659 -13.57 39.35 -81.36
CA GLU A 659 -14.96 39.81 -81.42
C GLU A 659 -15.87 38.94 -82.34
N ASP A 660 -17.19 38.99 -82.13
CA ASP A 660 -18.31 38.28 -82.80
C ASP A 660 -18.39 38.32 -84.37
N SER A 661 -17.37 38.86 -85.03
CA SER A 661 -17.32 39.02 -86.49
C SER A 661 -16.86 37.76 -87.25
N ASP A 662 -16.15 36.84 -86.58
CA ASP A 662 -15.68 35.58 -87.16
C ASP A 662 -16.84 34.55 -87.33
N PRO A 663 -16.78 33.55 -88.22
CA PRO A 663 -17.97 32.79 -88.62
C PRO A 663 -18.50 31.79 -87.58
N CYS A 664 -17.88 31.67 -86.40
CA CYS A 664 -18.31 30.80 -85.30
C CYS A 664 -19.48 31.41 -84.49
N LYS A 665 -20.58 31.83 -85.15
CA LYS A 665 -21.65 32.66 -84.55
C LYS A 665 -22.55 32.01 -83.48
N ASN A 666 -22.13 30.90 -82.87
CA ASN A 666 -22.74 30.28 -81.69
C ASN A 666 -21.69 29.86 -80.64
N CYS A 667 -20.46 30.37 -80.76
CA CYS A 667 -19.29 30.06 -79.94
C CYS A 667 -19.07 31.29 -79.05
N GLY A 668 -19.49 31.21 -77.78
CA GLY A 668 -19.98 32.39 -77.06
C GLY A 668 -18.98 33.10 -76.15
N GLY A 669 -18.79 34.40 -76.40
CA GLY A 669 -17.98 35.30 -75.57
C GLY A 669 -16.68 35.73 -76.27
N PRO A 670 -16.05 36.84 -75.83
CA PRO A 670 -14.79 37.29 -76.40
C PRO A 670 -13.64 36.39 -75.89
N GLU A 671 -13.31 35.36 -76.65
CA GLU A 671 -12.25 34.41 -76.32
C GLU A 671 -10.86 34.92 -76.78
N PRO A 672 -9.75 34.47 -76.15
CA PRO A 672 -8.41 34.76 -76.66
C PRO A 672 -8.19 34.09 -78.03
N CYS A 673 -7.75 34.82 -79.04
CA CYS A 673 -7.52 34.30 -80.39
C CYS A 673 -6.38 33.27 -80.46
N ILE A 674 -6.66 31.98 -80.21
CA ILE A 674 -5.64 30.92 -80.11
C ILE A 674 -5.08 30.51 -81.47
N ALA A 675 -3.76 30.66 -81.68
CA ALA A 675 -3.06 30.21 -82.88
C ALA A 675 -1.83 29.35 -82.55
N PRO A 676 -1.50 28.32 -83.37
CA PRO A 676 -0.28 27.54 -83.21
C PRO A 676 0.95 28.38 -83.59
N VAL A 677 1.98 28.40 -82.74
CA VAL A 677 3.16 29.26 -82.96
C VAL A 677 4.12 28.68 -84.01
N LEU A 678 4.86 29.56 -84.69
CA LEU A 678 5.96 29.14 -85.58
C LEU A 678 7.21 28.78 -84.77
N VAL A 679 7.76 27.60 -85.04
CA VAL A 679 8.95 27.03 -84.39
C VAL A 679 9.97 26.56 -85.42
N TYR A 680 11.26 26.54 -85.06
CA TYR A 680 12.31 25.99 -85.92
C TYR A 680 12.55 24.50 -85.61
N ASP A 681 12.17 23.62 -86.54
CA ASP A 681 12.45 22.18 -86.47
C ASP A 681 13.91 21.94 -86.84
N ILE A 682 14.78 21.98 -85.82
CA ILE A 682 16.24 21.81 -85.96
C ILE A 682 16.61 20.45 -86.58
N CYS A 683 15.79 19.41 -86.39
CA CYS A 683 16.02 18.09 -86.99
C CYS A 683 15.79 18.06 -88.50
N LYS A 684 15.13 19.09 -89.06
CA LYS A 684 14.83 19.21 -90.51
C LYS A 684 15.26 20.55 -91.10
N GLY A 685 15.90 21.41 -90.32
CA GLY A 685 16.41 22.72 -90.72
C GLY A 685 15.36 23.73 -91.18
N CYS A 686 14.09 23.56 -90.78
CA CYS A 686 12.95 24.28 -91.37
C CYS A 686 12.03 24.91 -90.32
N VAL A 687 11.44 26.07 -90.64
CA VAL A 687 10.36 26.66 -89.83
C VAL A 687 9.08 25.84 -90.04
N ARG A 688 8.34 25.60 -88.95
CA ARG A 688 7.10 24.84 -88.92
C ARG A 688 6.05 25.50 -88.03
N ILE A 689 4.79 25.18 -88.29
CA ILE A 689 3.69 25.42 -87.36
C ILE A 689 3.79 24.35 -86.24
N SER A 690 3.71 24.77 -84.99
CA SER A 690 3.74 23.88 -83.82
C SER A 690 2.42 23.13 -83.62
N ASP A 691 2.49 21.82 -83.41
CA ASP A 691 1.37 20.96 -83.00
C ASP A 691 1.14 20.96 -81.47
N ARG A 692 2.06 21.58 -80.70
CA ARG A 692 2.14 21.43 -79.23
C ARG A 692 2.18 22.74 -78.45
N VAL A 693 2.36 23.87 -79.12
CA VAL A 693 2.46 25.18 -78.48
C VAL A 693 1.56 26.14 -79.24
N PHE A 694 0.60 26.70 -78.52
CA PHE A 694 -0.32 27.70 -79.03
C PHE A 694 -0.21 28.95 -78.17
N ALA A 695 -0.32 30.11 -78.80
CA ALA A 695 -0.36 31.40 -78.14
C ALA A 695 -1.50 32.23 -78.72
N SER A 696 -2.01 33.18 -77.95
CA SER A 696 -2.86 34.23 -78.51
C SER A 696 -2.06 35.44 -78.98
N THR A 697 -2.69 36.28 -79.79
CA THR A 697 -2.16 37.56 -80.25
C THR A 697 -3.32 38.52 -80.48
N SER A 698 -3.12 39.82 -80.25
CA SER A 698 -4.17 40.82 -80.45
C SER A 698 -4.30 41.20 -81.92
N GLY A 699 -5.49 41.67 -82.33
CA GLY A 699 -5.72 42.18 -83.69
C GLY A 699 -4.86 43.41 -84.06
N GLU A 700 -4.25 44.07 -83.07
CA GLU A 700 -3.32 45.19 -83.25
C GLU A 700 -1.85 44.75 -83.44
N ALA A 701 -1.53 43.47 -83.28
CA ALA A 701 -0.17 42.96 -83.43
C ALA A 701 0.34 43.13 -84.87
N GLN A 702 1.61 43.55 -85.03
CA GLN A 702 2.18 43.75 -86.35
C GLN A 702 2.25 42.45 -87.15
N THR A 703 1.76 42.50 -88.40
CA THR A 703 1.78 41.36 -89.31
C THR A 703 3.20 40.98 -89.70
N VAL A 704 3.66 39.82 -89.23
CA VAL A 704 4.99 39.29 -89.52
C VAL A 704 5.12 38.93 -91.00
N SER A 705 5.93 39.68 -91.74
CA SER A 705 6.27 39.34 -93.11
C SER A 705 7.36 38.26 -93.18
N MET A 706 7.40 37.51 -94.28
CA MET A 706 8.43 36.49 -94.53
C MET A 706 9.87 37.05 -94.52
N PHE A 707 10.06 38.37 -94.67
CA PHE A 707 11.37 39.03 -94.59
C PHE A 707 11.80 39.37 -93.15
N MET A 708 10.89 39.36 -92.18
CA MET A 708 11.20 39.53 -90.75
C MET A 708 11.69 38.22 -90.12
N LEU A 709 11.29 37.08 -90.70
CA LEU A 709 11.82 35.77 -90.36
C LEU A 709 13.13 35.54 -91.13
N SER A 710 14.28 35.48 -90.45
CA SER A 710 15.59 35.24 -91.07
C SER A 710 16.21 33.88 -90.68
N PRO A 711 15.68 32.75 -91.17
CA PRO A 711 16.17 31.40 -90.87
C PRO A 711 17.38 31.01 -91.74
N PHE A 712 18.40 31.87 -91.82
CA PHE A 712 19.60 31.63 -92.65
C PHE A 712 20.90 31.40 -91.86
N ALA A 713 20.78 30.92 -90.62
CA ALA A 713 21.88 30.23 -89.95
C ALA A 713 21.99 28.80 -90.52
N LYS A 714 23.10 28.48 -91.20
CA LYS A 714 23.44 27.08 -91.53
C LYS A 714 23.96 26.39 -90.26
N CYS A 715 23.12 25.61 -89.59
CA CYS A 715 23.61 24.60 -88.66
C CYS A 715 24.34 23.49 -89.43
N GLU A 716 25.42 22.96 -88.86
CA GLU A 716 25.99 21.70 -89.30
C GLU A 716 25.01 20.56 -89.01
N PRO A 717 24.98 19.49 -89.83
CA PRO A 717 24.03 18.40 -89.64
C PRO A 717 24.27 17.70 -88.30
N CYS A 718 23.19 17.44 -87.54
CA CYS A 718 23.29 16.66 -86.31
C CYS A 718 23.98 15.32 -86.58
N PRO A 719 24.93 14.88 -85.73
CA PRO A 719 25.50 13.55 -85.86
C PRO A 719 24.37 12.52 -85.75
N LYS A 720 24.36 11.55 -86.66
CA LYS A 720 23.44 10.42 -86.55
C LYS A 720 23.78 9.67 -85.26
N LYS A 721 22.74 9.27 -84.51
CA LYS A 721 22.88 8.11 -83.64
C LYS A 721 22.99 6.88 -84.54
N ASP A 722 24.12 6.21 -84.48
CA ASP A 722 24.18 4.80 -84.84
C ASP A 722 23.45 3.98 -83.76
N GLU A 723 23.04 2.76 -84.09
CA GLU A 723 22.14 1.93 -83.28
C GLU A 723 22.91 1.03 -82.29
N GLU A 724 22.72 1.26 -80.98
CA GLU A 724 22.83 0.29 -79.87
C GLU A 724 21.83 0.66 -78.76
#